data_AF-A0A7I8IK07-F1
#
_entry.id   AF-A0A7I8IK07-F1
#
_cell.length_a   1.000
_cell.length_b   1.000
_cell.length_c   1.000
_cell.angle_alpha   90.00
_cell.angle_beta   90.00
_cell.angle_gamma   90.00
#
_symmetry.space_group_name_H-M   'P 1'
#
loop_
_entity.id
_entity.type
_entity.pdbx_description
1 polymer ?
#
loop_
_entity_poly.entity_id
_entity_poly.type
_entity_poly.pdbx_seq_one_letter_code
_entity_poly.pdbx_strand_id
1 'polypeptide(L)'
;MECDEEPPQDSPIEKSVQPQLDSAGESCADESGPGPDAFDEEAVNGPSECEDLSNGGGTGDHAVPEPKVGMAFESEKAAYDYYSEYGRKVGFCIRWDTRTRSRITGETISRRFLCNKQGFRVDRQKVGDLLAKYHREETRCGCKAFMRIKLGSDGKFHVSELYNTHNHELVITQKVIESKIEKKVVVQPAEADYRNFLKTKGMSPLQRFEAGRLLDYFISKQAEDPSFFYSFQLDDDERITNVFWADGKMKADYVRFGDVWCFDTMYRTSDYGQPLALFVGVNHHMQIVLFGSALLCDETADSLRWVFKAFREAMCGKMPDTIYTDGDKEIADAVELCFPGSSHRLCAWHLYQNALKHLGHALSGFADFDEDFRKCIFDSDIEADFLKGWSAMLQKYGLSENTWLQQRFEEREKWAAAYGRTTFSAEMKNAWRFDNLTEELGTYLNCEKDILIFLGQFDRLLAARRNEELEASVKMTQSLPYAPPIAILQHAARVYTPAVFKMFMAEHHEHLVTVNITQEILTCSCHKFELAGILCGHIMNCILHDLRYIPEIYILKRWTRGAGSISSISQASASVEDLKFSLPKRYNCLAHDFIQLSLRAAEDEDMHNCAMKHKLAMYEEMEKIVKEKTSSVRIISSGSMFGGSQARNSAIGEF
;
A
#
# COMPACT_ATOMS: atom_id res chain seq x y z
N MET A 1 -22.52 -28.62 -60.37
CA MET A 1 -22.15 -27.34 -59.73
C MET A 1 -21.87 -27.69 -58.28
N GLU A 2 -20.78 -28.39 -57.93
CA GLU A 2 -19.36 -28.13 -58.28
C GLU A 2 -18.98 -26.69 -57.89
N CYS A 3 -17.98 -26.39 -57.05
CA CYS A 3 -16.73 -27.10 -56.74
C CYS A 3 -16.25 -26.89 -55.29
N ASP A 4 -15.51 -27.89 -54.81
CA ASP A 4 -14.52 -27.87 -53.72
C ASP A 4 -13.27 -27.07 -54.11
N GLU A 5 -12.50 -26.59 -53.12
CA GLU A 5 -11.03 -26.50 -53.23
C GLU A 5 -10.36 -26.49 -51.83
N GLU A 6 -9.51 -27.50 -51.60
CA GLU A 6 -8.56 -27.65 -50.49
C GLU A 6 -7.30 -26.78 -50.68
N PRO A 7 -6.51 -26.49 -49.63
CA PRO A 7 -5.18 -25.90 -49.77
C PRO A 7 -4.06 -26.97 -49.74
N PRO A 8 -2.93 -26.79 -50.46
CA PRO A 8 -1.81 -27.71 -50.39
C PRO A 8 -0.79 -27.33 -49.31
N GLN A 9 -0.19 -28.38 -48.74
CA GLN A 9 1.05 -28.36 -47.96
C GLN A 9 2.25 -28.14 -48.88
N ASP A 10 3.31 -27.50 -48.38
CA ASP A 10 4.69 -28.00 -48.56
C ASP A 10 5.72 -27.23 -47.70
N SER A 11 6.59 -28.02 -47.09
CA SER A 11 7.95 -27.69 -46.61
C SER A 11 8.84 -28.87 -47.10
N PRO A 12 10.19 -28.92 -46.97
CA PRO A 12 11.17 -27.99 -46.39
C PRO A 12 12.42 -27.82 -47.30
N ILE A 13 13.52 -27.20 -46.82
CA ILE A 13 14.92 -27.71 -46.94
C ILE A 13 15.92 -26.73 -46.26
N GLU A 14 16.83 -27.35 -45.50
CA GLU A 14 17.94 -26.82 -44.71
C GLU A 14 19.04 -26.10 -45.50
N LYS A 15 19.83 -25.25 -44.81
CA LYS A 15 21.30 -25.41 -44.72
C LYS A 15 21.95 -24.51 -43.67
N SER A 16 22.74 -25.15 -42.82
CA SER A 16 23.73 -24.60 -41.89
C SER A 16 24.93 -24.00 -42.64
N VAL A 17 25.56 -22.95 -42.09
CA VAL A 17 27.02 -22.65 -42.16
C VAL A 17 27.37 -21.63 -41.06
N GLN A 18 28.25 -22.00 -40.12
CA GLN A 18 29.18 -21.08 -39.42
C GLN A 18 30.44 -20.90 -40.29
N PRO A 19 31.23 -19.83 -40.15
CA PRO A 19 32.50 -19.99 -39.41
C PRO A 19 33.08 -18.74 -38.68
N GLN A 20 33.84 -19.06 -37.61
CA GLN A 20 35.17 -18.56 -37.17
C GLN A 20 35.46 -17.05 -37.04
N LEU A 21 35.85 -16.53 -35.86
CA LEU A 21 37.20 -16.56 -35.22
C LEU A 21 38.31 -15.92 -36.07
N ASP A 22 38.82 -14.78 -35.63
CA ASP A 22 40.24 -14.43 -35.74
C ASP A 22 40.67 -13.39 -34.68
N SER A 23 41.91 -13.56 -34.24
CA SER A 23 42.61 -12.91 -33.13
C SER A 23 43.85 -12.15 -33.63
N ALA A 24 44.18 -11.01 -33.02
CA ALA A 24 45.51 -10.39 -32.82
C ALA A 24 45.28 -8.94 -32.35
N GLY A 25 46.00 -8.29 -31.42
CA GLY A 25 47.34 -8.48 -30.89
C GLY A 25 48.12 -7.14 -31.01
N GLU A 26 48.89 -6.77 -29.97
CA GLU A 26 49.93 -5.68 -29.89
C GLU A 26 49.47 -4.28 -29.41
N SER A 27 49.83 -3.83 -28.17
CA SER A 27 51.09 -3.21 -27.65
C SER A 27 51.17 -1.68 -27.93
N CYS A 28 51.72 -0.75 -27.14
CA CYS A 28 52.62 -0.72 -25.98
C CYS A 28 52.68 0.72 -25.38
N ALA A 29 53.18 0.84 -24.12
CA ALA A 29 53.89 1.95 -23.45
C ALA A 29 53.14 3.27 -23.09
N ASP A 30 53.02 3.65 -21.81
CA ASP A 30 54.01 4.23 -20.85
C ASP A 30 54.21 5.75 -21.04
N GLU A 31 53.77 6.58 -20.08
CA GLU A 31 54.47 7.81 -19.67
C GLU A 31 54.10 8.24 -18.25
N SER A 32 55.12 8.72 -17.55
CA SER A 32 55.23 8.97 -16.12
C SER A 32 54.75 10.37 -15.73
N GLY A 33 54.31 10.55 -14.48
CA GLY A 33 53.84 11.83 -13.93
C GLY A 33 54.92 12.90 -13.72
N PRO A 34 54.55 14.04 -13.11
CA PRO A 34 54.90 14.23 -11.70
C PRO A 34 53.78 14.89 -10.85
N GLY A 35 53.73 14.57 -9.54
CA GLY A 35 53.07 15.40 -8.51
C GLY A 35 54.05 16.41 -7.89
N PRO A 36 53.80 16.99 -6.69
CA PRO A 36 52.58 17.01 -5.89
C PRO A 36 52.14 18.45 -5.47
N ASP A 37 50.88 18.64 -5.09
CA ASP A 37 50.49 19.74 -4.20
C ASP A 37 49.46 19.24 -3.19
N ALA A 38 49.76 19.51 -1.91
CA ALA A 38 49.06 19.02 -0.74
C ALA A 38 47.75 19.77 -0.50
N PHE A 39 46.65 19.05 -0.27
CA PHE A 39 45.43 19.58 0.34
C PHE A 39 44.75 18.52 1.22
N ASP A 40 44.26 18.99 2.37
CA ASP A 40 43.81 18.26 3.55
C ASP A 40 42.74 17.17 3.32
N GLU A 41 42.89 16.02 4.00
CA GLU A 41 41.86 14.98 4.12
C GLU A 41 40.69 15.45 5.01
N GLU A 42 39.57 15.86 4.41
CA GLU A 42 38.29 16.01 5.12
C GLU A 42 37.64 14.64 5.39
N ALA A 43 37.36 14.37 6.66
CA ALA A 43 36.73 13.15 7.15
C ALA A 43 35.30 12.94 6.63
N VAL A 44 35.04 11.71 6.17
CA VAL A 44 33.74 11.19 5.74
C VAL A 44 32.78 11.12 6.95
N ASN A 45 31.74 11.96 6.97
CA ASN A 45 30.59 11.80 7.87
C ASN A 45 29.59 10.82 7.22
N GLY A 46 29.49 9.59 7.74
CA GLY A 46 28.38 8.66 7.45
C GLY A 46 27.16 8.95 8.35
N PRO A 47 25.93 8.63 7.93
CA PRO A 47 24.75 8.75 8.79
C PRO A 47 24.71 7.58 9.78
N SER A 48 24.34 7.90 11.02
CA SER A 48 24.10 6.95 12.10
C SER A 48 22.59 6.94 12.37
N GLU A 49 21.87 5.97 11.82
CA GLU A 49 20.51 5.66 12.26
C GLU A 49 20.59 4.61 13.38
N CYS A 50 19.77 4.80 14.41
CA CYS A 50 19.75 3.98 15.61
C CYS A 50 18.69 2.89 15.37
N GLU A 51 19.11 1.64 15.19
CA GLU A 51 18.21 0.48 15.16
C GLU A 51 17.71 0.17 16.58
N ASP A 52 16.38 0.18 16.77
CA ASP A 52 15.71 -0.26 17.99
C ASP A 52 15.61 -1.80 17.99
N LEU A 53 16.49 -2.45 18.76
CA LEU A 53 16.33 -3.86 19.14
C LEU A 53 15.41 -3.96 20.36
N SER A 54 14.27 -4.62 20.23
CA SER A 54 13.50 -5.11 21.38
C SER A 54 12.97 -6.51 21.11
N ASN A 55 13.58 -7.52 21.74
CA ASN A 55 12.79 -8.49 22.50
C ASN A 55 13.63 -9.27 23.53
N GLY A 56 12.99 -9.63 24.66
CA GLY A 56 13.48 -10.65 25.59
C GLY A 56 13.53 -10.21 27.05
N GLY A 57 12.48 -10.54 27.81
CA GLY A 57 12.37 -10.25 29.23
C GLY A 57 13.44 -10.95 30.10
N GLY A 58 13.91 -10.20 31.09
CA GLY A 58 14.69 -10.66 32.22
C GLY A 58 14.60 -9.62 33.33
N THR A 59 13.88 -9.94 34.39
CA THR A 59 13.82 -9.13 35.62
C THR A 59 15.22 -9.00 36.21
N GLY A 60 15.82 -7.82 36.13
CA GLY A 60 17.10 -7.49 36.74
C GLY A 60 17.47 -6.05 36.45
N ASP A 61 17.28 -5.18 37.46
CA ASP A 61 17.67 -3.78 37.45
C ASP A 61 19.21 -3.67 37.44
N HIS A 62 19.82 -3.87 36.27
CA HIS A 62 21.24 -3.64 36.06
C HIS A 62 21.43 -2.27 35.40
N ALA A 63 21.77 -1.28 36.23
CA ALA A 63 22.22 0.03 35.79
C ALA A 63 23.44 -0.14 34.85
N VAL A 64 23.38 0.49 33.66
CA VAL A 64 24.55 0.55 32.77
C VAL A 64 25.56 1.48 33.45
N PRO A 65 26.77 1.01 33.77
CA PRO A 65 27.74 1.81 34.50
C PRO A 65 28.18 3.02 33.68
N GLU A 66 28.44 4.15 34.34
CA GLU A 66 28.91 5.39 33.70
C GLU A 66 30.26 5.17 32.99
N PRO A 67 30.45 5.69 31.76
CA PRO A 67 31.68 5.53 31.00
C PRO A 67 32.88 6.12 31.74
N LYS A 68 34.00 5.40 31.75
CA LYS A 68 35.26 5.82 32.38
C LYS A 68 36.43 5.50 31.47
N VAL A 69 37.45 6.38 31.51
CA VAL A 69 38.74 6.13 30.89
C VAL A 69 39.32 4.83 31.46
N GLY A 70 39.77 3.93 30.58
CA GLY A 70 40.29 2.61 30.93
C GLY A 70 39.29 1.45 30.78
N MET A 71 38.00 1.70 30.52
CA MET A 71 37.06 0.61 30.19
C MET A 71 37.46 -0.12 28.91
N ALA A 72 37.42 -1.46 28.92
CA ALA A 72 37.88 -2.32 27.84
C ALA A 72 36.71 -2.99 27.09
N PHE A 73 36.82 -3.07 25.76
CA PHE A 73 35.84 -3.67 24.87
C PHE A 73 36.52 -4.61 23.88
N GLU A 74 35.85 -5.69 23.50
CA GLU A 74 36.39 -6.70 22.58
C GLU A 74 36.36 -6.23 21.13
N SER A 75 35.54 -5.23 20.79
CA SER A 75 35.44 -4.68 19.44
C SER A 75 35.02 -3.21 19.45
N GLU A 76 35.24 -2.52 18.32
CA GLU A 76 34.69 -1.18 18.08
C GLU A 76 33.17 -1.14 18.23
N LYS A 77 32.48 -2.20 17.76
CA LYS A 77 31.03 -2.32 17.83
C LYS A 77 30.55 -2.47 19.27
N ALA A 78 31.19 -3.31 20.07
CA ALA A 78 30.86 -3.47 21.49
C ALA A 78 31.01 -2.15 22.28
N ALA A 79 32.03 -1.35 21.96
CA ALA A 79 32.21 -0.02 22.56
C ALA A 79 31.16 1.00 22.10
N TYR A 80 30.71 0.91 20.84
CA TYR A 80 29.64 1.75 20.30
C TYR A 80 28.30 1.40 20.94
N ASP A 81 27.94 0.11 20.99
CA ASP A 81 26.67 -0.38 21.54
C ASP A 81 26.54 0.02 23.02
N TYR A 82 27.62 -0.15 23.80
CA TYR A 82 27.67 0.31 25.19
C TYR A 82 27.42 1.80 25.34
N TYR A 83 28.09 2.65 24.56
CA TYR A 83 27.98 4.11 24.69
C TYR A 83 26.65 4.65 24.14
N SER A 84 26.08 3.96 23.15
CA SER A 84 24.74 4.23 22.63
C SER A 84 23.68 3.95 23.68
N GLU A 85 23.75 2.80 24.35
CA GLU A 85 22.82 2.42 25.41
C GLU A 85 22.94 3.33 26.65
N TYR A 86 24.17 3.72 27.02
CA TYR A 86 24.41 4.75 28.03
C TYR A 86 23.76 6.09 27.62
N GLY A 87 23.98 6.53 26.37
CA GLY A 87 23.39 7.76 25.84
C GLY A 87 21.87 7.74 25.86
N ARG A 88 21.24 6.62 25.47
CA ARG A 88 19.79 6.42 25.47
C ARG A 88 19.18 6.56 26.87
N LYS A 89 19.84 6.00 27.89
CA LYS A 89 19.40 6.12 29.30
C LYS A 89 19.57 7.54 29.84
N VAL A 90 20.62 8.24 29.42
CA VAL A 90 20.95 9.59 29.91
C VAL A 90 20.23 10.70 29.12
N GLY A 91 19.72 10.40 27.91
CA GLY A 91 18.91 11.32 27.10
C GLY A 91 19.64 11.99 25.94
N PHE A 92 20.67 11.35 25.36
CA PHE A 92 21.36 11.80 24.15
C PHE A 92 21.72 10.67 23.18
N CYS A 93 21.85 10.99 21.90
CA CYS A 93 22.29 10.05 20.86
C CYS A 93 23.75 10.32 20.45
N ILE A 94 24.43 9.27 20.01
CA ILE A 94 25.83 9.31 19.56
C ILE A 94 25.94 9.01 18.05
N ARG A 95 27.05 9.42 17.44
CA ARG A 95 27.43 9.11 16.06
C ARG A 95 28.89 8.70 15.95
N TRP A 96 29.20 8.01 14.86
CA TRP A 96 30.57 7.71 14.46
C TRP A 96 31.34 8.98 14.07
N ASP A 97 32.60 9.04 14.47
CA ASP A 97 33.59 10.03 14.05
C ASP A 97 34.88 9.31 13.64
N THR A 98 35.95 10.10 13.52
CA THR A 98 37.31 9.76 13.17
C THR A 98 37.71 8.33 13.53
N ARG A 99 38.17 7.62 12.50
CA ARG A 99 38.78 6.29 12.56
C ARG A 99 40.25 6.39 12.23
N THR A 100 41.11 5.83 13.06
CA THR A 100 42.54 5.71 12.79
C THR A 100 42.87 4.24 12.60
N ARG A 101 43.52 3.91 11.47
CA ARG A 101 43.94 2.56 11.12
C ARG A 101 45.46 2.42 11.17
N SER A 102 45.94 1.22 11.49
CA SER A 102 47.34 0.82 11.35
C SER A 102 47.73 0.90 9.89
N ARG A 103 48.84 1.58 9.58
CA ARG A 103 49.38 1.66 8.21
C ARG A 103 49.98 0.34 7.72
N ILE A 104 50.21 -0.61 8.63
CA ILE A 104 50.84 -1.90 8.33
C ILE A 104 49.80 -3.00 8.17
N THR A 105 48.82 -3.07 9.09
CA THR A 105 47.81 -4.14 9.09
C THR A 105 46.45 -3.70 8.55
N GLY A 106 46.21 -2.40 8.36
CA GLY A 106 44.91 -1.86 7.94
C GLY A 106 43.82 -1.91 9.03
N GLU A 107 44.09 -2.54 10.17
CA GLU A 107 43.17 -2.69 11.29
C GLU A 107 42.99 -1.37 12.04
N THR A 108 41.83 -1.18 12.66
CA THR A 108 41.58 0.03 13.44
C THR A 108 42.37 0.01 14.74
N ILE A 109 43.10 1.09 14.99
CA ILE A 109 43.86 1.29 16.23
C ILE A 109 43.23 2.35 17.13
N SER A 110 42.33 3.20 16.59
CA SER A 110 41.55 4.15 17.39
C SER A 110 40.23 4.53 16.72
N ARG A 111 39.19 4.75 17.53
CA ARG A 111 37.89 5.26 17.08
C ARG A 111 37.33 6.30 18.04
N ARG A 112 36.60 7.28 17.51
CA ARG A 112 35.90 8.29 18.30
C ARG A 112 34.39 8.28 18.03
N PHE A 113 33.60 8.49 19.09
CA PHE A 113 32.15 8.59 19.09
C PHE A 113 31.74 9.95 19.64
N LEU A 114 30.87 10.68 18.95
CA LEU A 114 30.47 12.06 19.29
C LEU A 114 28.99 12.13 19.62
N CYS A 115 28.56 13.12 20.41
CA CYS A 115 27.14 13.45 20.52
C CYS A 115 26.57 13.96 19.18
N ASN A 116 25.32 13.62 18.87
CA ASN A 116 24.64 14.07 17.65
C ASN A 116 24.51 15.60 17.52
N LYS A 117 24.56 16.33 18.65
CA LYS A 117 24.53 17.80 18.67
C LYS A 117 25.92 18.46 18.55
N GLN A 118 26.98 17.71 18.21
CA GLN A 118 28.35 18.21 18.14
C GLN A 118 28.67 19.03 16.87
N GLY A 119 29.42 20.12 17.09
CA GLY A 119 29.92 21.02 16.05
C GLY A 119 28.95 22.16 15.70
N PHE A 120 29.39 23.05 14.83
CA PHE A 120 28.58 24.10 14.19
C PHE A 120 28.71 23.94 12.67
N ARG A 121 27.67 24.25 11.90
CA ARG A 121 27.76 24.15 10.43
C ARG A 121 28.55 25.36 9.91
N VAL A 122 29.50 25.13 9.01
CA VAL A 122 30.25 26.21 8.34
C VAL A 122 29.39 26.79 7.23
N ASP A 123 29.15 28.10 7.29
CA ASP A 123 28.31 28.83 6.36
C ASP A 123 29.10 29.11 5.07
N ARG A 124 28.91 28.28 4.02
CA ARG A 124 29.48 28.56 2.69
C ARG A 124 28.46 29.39 1.92
N GLN A 125 28.59 30.72 1.99
CA GLN A 125 27.89 31.63 1.07
C GLN A 125 28.32 31.34 -0.37
N LYS A 126 27.52 30.58 -1.11
CA LYS A 126 27.50 30.63 -2.58
C LYS A 126 26.33 31.51 -2.98
N VAL A 127 26.67 32.67 -3.53
CA VAL A 127 25.73 33.64 -4.11
C VAL A 127 25.05 33.00 -5.32
N GLY A 128 23.72 32.93 -5.30
CA GLY A 128 22.92 32.60 -6.49
C GLY A 128 21.74 31.64 -6.34
N ASP A 129 21.45 31.09 -5.16
CA ASP A 129 20.34 30.14 -4.98
C ASP A 129 19.13 30.77 -4.27
N LEU A 130 17.98 30.78 -4.94
CA LEU A 130 16.66 31.17 -4.40
C LEU A 130 16.08 30.11 -3.42
N LEU A 131 16.89 29.14 -2.97
CA LEU A 131 16.53 28.08 -2.02
C LEU A 131 16.79 28.44 -0.55
N ALA A 132 17.10 29.70 -0.24
CA ALA A 132 17.32 30.20 1.12
C ALA A 132 16.05 30.30 2.01
N LYS A 133 15.05 29.41 1.84
CA LYS A 133 13.77 29.48 2.56
C LYS A 133 13.33 28.23 3.32
N TYR A 134 14.25 27.31 3.61
CA TYR A 134 13.99 26.24 4.57
C TYR A 134 15.08 26.24 5.66
N HIS A 135 14.77 26.86 6.79
CA HIS A 135 15.50 26.60 8.02
C HIS A 135 15.12 25.20 8.50
N ARG A 136 16.02 24.23 8.29
CA ARG A 136 16.05 23.02 9.11
C ARG A 136 16.31 23.48 10.55
N GLU A 137 15.53 23.04 11.54
CA GLU A 137 15.84 23.38 12.93
C GLU A 137 17.28 22.92 13.24
N GLU A 138 18.09 23.85 13.73
CA GLU A 138 19.50 23.64 13.98
C GLU A 138 19.69 22.69 15.17
N THR A 139 19.94 21.41 14.89
CA THR A 139 20.10 20.39 15.94
C THR A 139 21.50 20.40 16.56
N ARG A 140 22.50 21.02 15.91
CA ARG A 140 23.90 21.07 16.36
C ARG A 140 24.18 22.38 17.10
N CYS A 141 24.26 22.29 18.42
CA CYS A 141 24.54 23.43 19.31
C CYS A 141 26.01 23.51 19.73
N GLY A 142 26.93 22.89 18.99
CA GLY A 142 28.33 22.84 19.37
C GLY A 142 28.64 21.94 20.58
N CYS A 143 27.84 20.90 20.81
CA CYS A 143 28.09 19.96 21.91
C CYS A 143 29.50 19.35 21.81
N LYS A 144 30.20 19.23 22.93
CA LYS A 144 31.58 18.72 22.97
C LYS A 144 31.66 17.29 23.49
N ALA A 145 30.53 16.64 23.78
CA ALA A 145 30.51 15.31 24.35
C ALA A 145 31.03 14.24 23.38
N PHE A 146 32.02 13.44 23.82
CA PHE A 146 32.61 12.35 23.03
C PHE A 146 33.25 11.26 23.89
N MET A 147 33.41 10.07 23.30
CA MET A 147 34.22 8.98 23.82
C MET A 147 35.19 8.48 22.74
N ARG A 148 36.47 8.29 23.07
CA ARG A 148 37.49 7.76 22.17
C ARG A 148 38.06 6.45 22.70
N ILE A 149 38.08 5.42 21.87
CA ILE A 149 38.73 4.14 22.15
C ILE A 149 40.05 3.98 21.38
N LYS A 150 41.00 3.25 21.96
CA LYS A 150 42.29 2.86 21.35
C LYS A 150 42.58 1.38 21.60
N LEU A 151 43.15 0.70 20.60
CA LEU A 151 43.54 -0.70 20.73
C LEU A 151 44.76 -0.80 21.65
N GLY A 152 44.63 -1.57 22.72
CA GLY A 152 45.68 -1.86 23.70
C GLY A 152 46.61 -2.99 23.24
N SER A 153 47.75 -3.15 23.91
CA SER A 153 48.69 -4.25 23.64
C SER A 153 48.14 -5.64 24.02
N ASP A 154 47.00 -5.68 24.70
CA ASP A 154 46.24 -6.88 25.06
C ASP A 154 45.18 -7.28 24.02
N GLY A 155 45.11 -6.56 22.89
CA GLY A 155 44.18 -6.82 21.80
C GLY A 155 42.76 -6.31 22.05
N LYS A 156 42.51 -5.55 23.12
CA LYS A 156 41.19 -4.96 23.43
C LYS A 156 41.17 -3.45 23.25
N PHE A 157 40.01 -2.91 22.92
CA PHE A 157 39.79 -1.47 22.80
C PHE A 157 39.54 -0.83 24.16
N HIS A 158 40.41 0.07 24.59
CA HIS A 158 40.27 0.80 25.85
C HIS A 158 39.77 2.23 25.61
N VAL A 159 38.86 2.72 26.45
CA VAL A 159 38.48 4.14 26.48
C VAL A 159 39.72 4.96 26.85
N SER A 160 40.23 5.69 25.87
CA SER A 160 41.43 6.52 25.98
C SER A 160 41.12 7.95 26.39
N GLU A 161 39.99 8.51 25.94
CA GLU A 161 39.55 9.88 26.24
C GLU A 161 38.03 9.89 26.34
N LEU A 162 37.49 10.66 27.29
CA LEU A 162 36.05 10.82 27.50
C LEU A 162 35.76 12.26 27.90
N TYR A 163 34.76 12.86 27.27
CA TYR A 163 34.15 14.12 27.66
C TYR A 163 32.64 13.94 27.67
N ASN A 164 32.01 13.95 28.84
CA ASN A 164 30.61 13.52 29.02
C ASN A 164 29.67 14.69 29.36
N THR A 165 30.13 15.93 29.22
CA THR A 165 29.34 17.14 29.53
C THR A 165 28.61 17.65 28.29
N HIS A 166 27.29 17.84 28.41
CA HIS A 166 26.43 18.35 27.34
C HIS A 166 26.07 19.82 27.58
N ASN A 167 25.90 20.58 26.50
CA ASN A 167 25.49 21.98 26.52
C ASN A 167 24.04 22.17 26.01
N HIS A 168 23.26 21.09 26.03
CA HIS A 168 21.87 21.04 25.62
C HIS A 168 21.10 20.14 26.59
N GLU A 169 19.79 20.33 26.65
CA GLU A 169 18.92 19.49 27.45
C GLU A 169 19.00 18.02 27.00
N LEU A 170 19.01 17.13 27.98
CA LEU A 170 19.03 15.69 27.81
C LEU A 170 17.61 15.20 28.08
N VAL A 171 16.90 14.80 27.02
CA VAL A 171 15.46 14.50 27.09
C VAL A 171 15.26 12.99 27.17
N ILE A 172 14.63 12.53 28.25
CA ILE A 172 14.26 11.12 28.43
C ILE A 172 13.09 10.80 27.48
N THR A 173 13.28 9.76 26.67
CA THR A 173 12.53 9.44 25.44
C THR A 173 11.01 9.23 25.62
N GLN A 174 10.52 9.03 26.84
CA GLN A 174 9.09 8.79 27.11
C GLN A 174 8.19 9.98 26.73
N LYS A 175 8.64 11.23 26.93
CA LYS A 175 7.81 12.44 26.69
C LYS A 175 7.74 12.89 25.22
N VAL A 176 8.62 12.39 24.35
CA VAL A 176 8.65 12.75 22.92
C VAL A 176 7.61 11.96 22.12
N ILE A 177 7.17 10.81 22.64
CA ILE A 177 6.13 9.97 22.02
C ILE A 177 4.77 10.68 22.10
N GLU A 178 4.43 11.23 23.26
CA GLU A 178 3.13 11.87 23.50
C GLU A 178 2.98 13.21 22.74
N SER A 179 4.04 14.02 22.65
CA SER A 179 4.01 15.30 21.93
C SER A 179 4.03 15.17 20.40
N LYS A 180 4.42 14.01 19.84
CA LYS A 180 4.44 13.76 18.38
C LYS A 180 3.10 13.27 17.84
N ILE A 181 2.21 12.76 18.69
CA ILE A 181 0.88 12.30 18.29
C ILE A 181 -0.05 13.50 18.00
N GLU A 182 0.07 14.60 18.75
CA GLU A 182 -0.82 15.76 18.59
C GLU A 182 -0.42 16.75 17.48
N LYS A 183 0.82 16.70 16.96
CA LYS A 183 1.30 17.64 15.93
C LYS A 183 1.38 17.07 14.50
N LYS A 184 0.98 15.82 14.28
CA LYS A 184 0.99 15.19 12.95
C LYS A 184 -0.25 15.57 12.13
N VAL A 185 -0.37 16.84 11.78
CA VAL A 185 -1.00 17.18 10.49
C VAL A 185 -0.02 16.69 9.43
N VAL A 186 -0.39 15.60 8.77
CA VAL A 186 0.41 14.85 7.80
C VAL A 186 0.77 15.76 6.63
N VAL A 187 2.03 16.17 6.56
CA VAL A 187 2.66 16.76 5.38
C VAL A 187 3.55 15.67 4.80
N GLN A 188 3.27 15.24 3.56
CA GLN A 188 4.15 14.35 2.78
C GLN A 188 5.55 14.98 2.70
N PRO A 189 6.65 14.20 2.63
CA PRO A 189 7.96 14.76 2.32
C PRO A 189 7.88 15.57 1.04
N ALA A 190 8.43 16.77 1.03
CA ALA A 190 8.31 17.65 -0.12
C ALA A 190 9.02 17.02 -1.33
N GLU A 191 8.57 17.28 -2.55
CA GLU A 191 9.25 16.92 -3.82
C GLU A 191 10.77 17.20 -3.79
N ALA A 192 11.17 18.25 -3.07
CA ALA A 192 12.54 18.63 -2.83
C ALA A 192 13.33 17.62 -1.99
N ASP A 193 12.70 16.91 -1.04
CA ASP A 193 13.32 15.88 -0.22
C ASP A 193 13.72 14.68 -1.11
N TYR A 194 12.79 14.13 -1.90
CA TYR A 194 13.07 13.05 -2.85
C TYR A 194 14.12 13.43 -3.91
N ARG A 195 14.03 14.62 -4.50
CA ARG A 195 15.05 15.09 -5.47
C ARG A 195 16.42 15.38 -4.85
N ASN A 196 16.48 15.66 -3.55
CA ASN A 196 17.76 15.78 -2.85
C ASN A 196 18.35 14.41 -2.50
N PHE A 197 17.52 13.39 -2.26
CA PHE A 197 17.95 12.00 -2.06
C PHE A 197 18.49 11.35 -3.34
N LEU A 198 17.98 11.69 -4.53
CA LEU A 198 18.55 11.19 -5.79
C LEU A 198 20.00 11.67 -6.08
N LYS A 199 20.54 12.60 -5.27
CA LYS A 199 21.86 13.22 -5.44
C LYS A 199 22.96 12.60 -4.57
N THR A 200 22.65 11.64 -3.69
CA THR A 200 23.59 11.12 -2.70
C THR A 200 24.38 9.88 -3.19
N LYS A 201 25.42 9.48 -2.42
CA LYS A 201 26.52 8.60 -2.84
C LYS A 201 26.10 7.12 -2.81
N GLY A 202 26.26 6.37 -3.91
CA GLY A 202 26.13 4.90 -3.92
C GLY A 202 25.47 4.29 -5.16
N MET A 203 24.66 5.08 -5.88
CA MET A 203 24.04 4.66 -7.14
C MET A 203 24.95 4.87 -8.36
N SER A 204 24.90 3.94 -9.32
CA SER A 204 25.49 4.14 -10.64
C SER A 204 24.76 5.29 -11.39
N PRO A 205 25.40 5.93 -12.38
CA PRO A 205 24.75 6.97 -13.18
C PRO A 205 23.44 6.51 -13.83
N LEU A 206 23.37 5.24 -14.25
CA LEU A 206 22.19 4.64 -14.84
C LEU A 206 21.06 4.48 -13.80
N GLN A 207 21.38 3.96 -12.61
CA GLN A 207 20.41 3.79 -11.52
C GLN A 207 19.83 5.14 -11.05
N ARG A 208 20.66 6.19 -10.96
CA ARG A 208 20.16 7.54 -10.63
C ARG A 208 19.23 8.09 -11.70
N PHE A 209 19.55 7.84 -12.97
CA PHE A 209 18.73 8.27 -14.09
C PHE A 209 17.37 7.55 -14.10
N GLU A 210 17.36 6.24 -13.88
CA GLU A 210 16.14 5.43 -13.77
C GLU A 210 15.27 5.82 -12.57
N ALA A 211 15.87 5.99 -11.39
CA ALA A 211 15.17 6.45 -10.19
C ALA A 211 14.59 7.87 -10.36
N GLY A 212 15.31 8.77 -11.05
CA GLY A 212 14.82 10.10 -11.41
C GLY A 212 13.61 10.05 -12.35
N ARG A 213 13.67 9.22 -13.40
CA ARG A 213 12.55 9.01 -14.33
C ARG A 213 11.30 8.48 -13.62
N LEU A 214 11.47 7.54 -12.69
CA LEU A 214 10.37 6.98 -11.90
C LEU A 214 9.73 8.02 -10.97
N LEU A 215 10.54 8.82 -10.29
CA LEU A 215 10.06 9.92 -9.45
C LEU A 215 9.30 10.97 -10.27
N ASP A 216 9.85 11.38 -11.41
CA ASP A 216 9.20 12.35 -12.30
C ASP A 216 7.85 11.83 -12.82
N TYR A 217 7.73 10.52 -13.10
CA TYR A 217 6.45 9.90 -13.45
C TYR A 217 5.42 10.07 -12.31
N PHE A 218 5.76 9.73 -11.07
CA PHE A 218 4.81 9.85 -9.96
C PHE A 218 4.50 11.31 -9.59
N ILE A 219 5.45 12.24 -9.75
CA ILE A 219 5.19 13.68 -9.63
C ILE A 219 4.18 14.12 -10.70
N SER A 220 4.34 13.69 -11.96
CA SER A 220 3.37 13.97 -13.02
C SER A 220 1.99 13.43 -12.67
N LYS A 221 1.92 12.17 -12.19
CA LYS A 221 0.66 11.57 -11.74
C LYS A 221 0.00 12.34 -10.60
N GLN A 222 0.78 12.83 -9.64
CA GLN A 222 0.26 13.64 -8.54
C GLN A 222 -0.19 15.04 -8.97
N ALA A 223 0.44 15.61 -10.01
CA ALA A 223 -0.02 16.86 -10.61
C ALA A 223 -1.34 16.69 -11.38
N GLU A 224 -1.52 15.55 -12.06
CA GLU A 224 -2.76 15.19 -12.77
C GLU A 224 -3.90 14.81 -11.80
N ASP A 225 -3.57 14.06 -10.75
CA ASP A 225 -4.48 13.62 -9.69
C ASP A 225 -3.93 14.02 -8.31
N PRO A 226 -4.44 15.10 -7.70
CA PRO A 226 -4.01 15.54 -6.37
C PRO A 226 -4.25 14.53 -5.25
N SER A 227 -5.10 13.51 -5.48
CA SER A 227 -5.34 12.43 -4.52
C SER A 227 -4.37 11.25 -4.69
N PHE A 228 -3.57 11.25 -5.75
CA PHE A 228 -2.52 10.26 -5.97
C PHE A 228 -1.52 10.27 -4.82
N PHE A 229 -1.27 9.07 -4.30
CA PHE A 229 -0.33 8.81 -3.22
C PHE A 229 0.75 7.87 -3.71
N TYR A 230 1.99 8.16 -3.38
CA TYR A 230 3.11 7.25 -3.58
C TYR A 230 4.06 7.30 -2.39
N SER A 231 4.83 6.23 -2.21
CA SER A 231 5.85 6.11 -1.17
C SER A 231 7.02 5.29 -1.68
N PHE A 232 8.23 5.65 -1.24
CA PHE A 232 9.47 4.94 -1.55
C PHE A 232 10.10 4.38 -0.26
N GLN A 233 10.59 3.15 -0.31
CA GLN A 233 11.54 2.61 0.66
C GLN A 233 12.93 2.67 0.07
N LEU A 234 13.90 3.05 0.92
CA LEU A 234 15.31 3.10 0.57
C LEU A 234 16.09 2.09 1.44
N ASP A 235 17.18 1.56 0.91
CA ASP A 235 18.19 0.85 1.71
C ASP A 235 19.25 1.80 2.31
N ASP A 236 20.22 1.22 3.02
CA ASP A 236 21.33 1.95 3.65
C ASP A 236 22.24 2.69 2.65
N ASP A 237 22.25 2.24 1.39
CA ASP A 237 22.97 2.87 0.27
C ASP A 237 22.09 3.87 -0.49
N GLU A 238 20.94 4.24 0.10
CA GLU A 238 19.91 5.14 -0.42
C GLU A 238 19.31 4.71 -1.76
N ARG A 239 19.37 3.41 -2.07
CA ARG A 239 18.77 2.83 -3.27
C ARG A 239 17.31 2.51 -3.04
N ILE A 240 16.48 2.78 -4.04
CA ILE A 240 15.07 2.42 -4.00
C ILE A 240 14.95 0.90 -3.95
N THR A 241 14.38 0.40 -2.86
CA THR A 241 14.09 -1.02 -2.66
C THR A 241 12.65 -1.31 -3.02
N ASN A 242 11.72 -0.55 -2.47
CA ASN A 242 10.28 -0.75 -2.65
C ASN A 242 9.57 0.55 -3.05
N VAL A 243 8.52 0.42 -3.85
CA VAL A 243 7.71 1.55 -4.32
C VAL A 243 6.24 1.20 -4.22
N PHE A 244 5.43 2.05 -3.60
CA PHE A 244 3.99 1.89 -3.46
C PHE A 244 3.29 3.08 -4.10
N TRP A 245 2.16 2.83 -4.75
CA TRP A 245 1.29 3.89 -5.26
C TRP A 245 -0.20 3.52 -5.20
N ALA A 246 -1.03 4.55 -5.08
CA ALA A 246 -2.49 4.45 -5.18
C ALA A 246 -3.06 5.77 -5.71
N ASP A 247 -3.85 5.70 -6.78
CA ASP A 247 -4.54 6.88 -7.33
C ASP A 247 -5.82 7.22 -6.54
N GLY A 248 -6.42 8.36 -6.86
CA GLY A 248 -7.63 8.88 -6.22
C GLY A 248 -8.83 7.94 -6.35
N LYS A 249 -8.97 7.24 -7.48
CA LYS A 249 -10.06 6.28 -7.69
C LYS A 249 -9.87 5.03 -6.83
N MET A 250 -8.65 4.48 -6.77
CA MET A 250 -8.32 3.35 -5.88
C MET A 250 -8.64 3.66 -4.42
N LYS A 251 -8.24 4.86 -3.96
CA LYS A 251 -8.53 5.33 -2.60
C LYS A 251 -10.03 5.54 -2.36
N ALA A 252 -10.75 6.09 -3.34
CA ALA A 252 -12.20 6.26 -3.26
C ALA A 252 -12.94 4.91 -3.22
N ASP A 253 -12.47 3.93 -4.00
CA ASP A 253 -13.03 2.57 -3.99
C ASP A 253 -12.77 1.90 -2.65
N TYR A 254 -11.59 2.05 -2.06
CA TYR A 254 -11.29 1.53 -0.72
C TYR A 254 -12.22 2.09 0.36
N VAL A 255 -12.62 3.37 0.26
CA VAL A 255 -13.60 3.95 1.18
C VAL A 255 -14.93 3.20 1.15
N ARG A 256 -15.36 2.70 -0.02
CA ARG A 256 -16.64 1.99 -0.22
C ARG A 256 -16.56 0.49 -0.01
N PHE A 257 -15.47 -0.13 -0.47
CA PHE A 257 -15.33 -1.58 -0.65
C PHE A 257 -14.10 -2.16 0.05
N GLY A 258 -13.37 -1.35 0.81
CA GLY A 258 -12.16 -1.74 1.55
C GLY A 258 -12.42 -2.48 2.87
N ASP A 259 -13.65 -2.94 3.10
CA ASP A 259 -14.02 -3.84 4.19
C ASP A 259 -13.40 -5.24 4.01
N VAL A 260 -13.17 -5.67 2.77
CA VAL A 260 -12.45 -6.92 2.47
C VAL A 260 -11.48 -6.71 1.33
N TRP A 261 -10.26 -7.21 1.48
CA TRP A 261 -9.30 -7.26 0.38
C TRP A 261 -8.39 -8.49 0.46
N CYS A 262 -7.78 -8.80 -0.68
CA CYS A 262 -6.79 -9.84 -0.87
C CYS A 262 -5.44 -9.19 -1.21
N PHE A 263 -4.37 -9.66 -0.57
CA PHE A 263 -3.00 -9.32 -0.93
C PHE A 263 -2.48 -10.35 -1.92
N ASP A 264 -1.97 -9.88 -3.04
CA ASP A 264 -1.42 -10.76 -4.07
C ASP A 264 -0.05 -10.30 -4.53
N THR A 265 0.97 -11.14 -4.38
CA THR A 265 2.34 -10.92 -4.89
C THR A 265 2.70 -11.86 -6.04
N MET A 266 1.72 -12.57 -6.63
CA MET A 266 1.97 -13.63 -7.62
C MET A 266 2.73 -13.20 -8.88
N TYR A 267 2.79 -11.90 -9.19
CA TYR A 267 3.41 -11.41 -10.42
C TYR A 267 4.84 -10.95 -10.14
N ARG A 268 5.78 -11.44 -10.94
CA ARG A 268 7.16 -10.95 -10.93
C ARG A 268 7.39 -10.14 -12.21
N THR A 269 7.83 -8.90 -12.06
CA THR A 269 8.15 -8.03 -13.21
C THR A 269 9.55 -8.36 -13.72
N SER A 270 9.65 -8.79 -14.98
CA SER A 270 10.90 -9.03 -15.76
C SER A 270 11.89 -10.07 -15.17
N ASP A 271 13.00 -10.31 -15.89
CA ASP A 271 14.13 -11.17 -15.48
C ASP A 271 14.75 -10.79 -14.12
N TYR A 272 14.46 -9.59 -13.59
CA TYR A 272 14.91 -9.13 -12.27
C TYR A 272 14.08 -9.70 -11.10
N GLY A 273 12.92 -10.29 -11.37
CA GLY A 273 12.15 -11.05 -10.38
C GLY A 273 11.43 -10.23 -9.30
N GLN A 274 11.30 -8.91 -9.47
CA GLN A 274 10.66 -8.00 -8.50
C GLN A 274 9.17 -8.34 -8.33
N PRO A 275 8.68 -8.65 -7.12
CA PRO A 275 7.27 -8.90 -6.88
C PRO A 275 6.43 -7.64 -7.09
N LEU A 276 5.41 -7.72 -7.95
CA LEU A 276 4.30 -6.78 -8.01
C LEU A 276 3.27 -7.21 -6.98
N ALA A 277 3.17 -6.44 -5.91
CA ALA A 277 2.19 -6.59 -4.86
C ALA A 277 0.92 -5.79 -5.20
N LEU A 278 -0.24 -6.43 -5.11
CA LEU A 278 -1.54 -5.84 -5.41
C LEU A 278 -2.47 -5.95 -4.19
N PHE A 279 -3.18 -4.86 -3.90
CA PHE A 279 -4.28 -4.85 -2.92
C PHE A 279 -5.61 -4.90 -3.68
N VAL A 280 -6.31 -6.02 -3.56
CA VAL A 280 -7.41 -6.37 -4.47
C VAL A 280 -8.73 -6.50 -3.71
N GLY A 281 -9.77 -5.84 -4.19
CA GLY A 281 -11.12 -5.83 -3.64
C GLY A 281 -12.18 -6.29 -4.63
N VAL A 282 -13.45 -6.22 -4.19
CA VAL A 282 -14.63 -6.48 -5.03
C VAL A 282 -15.61 -5.33 -4.90
N ASN A 283 -16.04 -4.75 -6.03
CA ASN A 283 -17.03 -3.68 -6.05
C ASN A 283 -18.47 -4.21 -6.05
N HIS A 284 -19.43 -3.29 -5.99
CA HIS A 284 -20.87 -3.59 -6.04
C HIS A 284 -21.38 -4.27 -7.33
N HIS A 285 -20.57 -4.37 -8.38
CA HIS A 285 -20.88 -5.10 -9.61
C HIS A 285 -20.23 -6.49 -9.65
N MET A 286 -19.62 -6.94 -8.54
CA MET A 286 -18.88 -8.20 -8.44
C MET A 286 -17.65 -8.26 -9.34
N GLN A 287 -17.05 -7.10 -9.62
CA GLN A 287 -15.81 -7.00 -10.40
C GLN A 287 -14.63 -6.78 -9.45
N ILE A 288 -13.47 -7.32 -9.84
CA ILE A 288 -12.22 -7.06 -9.13
C ILE A 288 -11.82 -5.59 -9.28
N VAL A 289 -11.46 -4.96 -8.17
CA VAL A 289 -10.94 -3.59 -8.12
C VAL A 289 -9.60 -3.54 -7.40
N LEU A 290 -8.71 -2.65 -7.83
CA LEU A 290 -7.42 -2.43 -7.17
C LEU A 290 -7.53 -1.25 -6.20
N PHE A 291 -7.03 -1.44 -4.99
CA PHE A 291 -6.93 -0.41 -3.95
C PHE A 291 -5.54 0.20 -3.87
N GLY A 292 -4.53 -0.46 -4.41
CA GLY A 292 -3.16 0.02 -4.45
C GLY A 292 -2.23 -1.05 -4.99
N SER A 293 -1.03 -0.62 -5.35
CA SER A 293 -0.02 -1.49 -5.94
C SER A 293 1.36 -1.12 -5.42
N ALA A 294 2.26 -2.10 -5.41
CA ALA A 294 3.66 -1.86 -5.11
C ALA A 294 4.59 -2.76 -5.94
N LEU A 295 5.77 -2.23 -6.24
CA LEU A 295 6.90 -3.01 -6.71
C LEU A 295 7.83 -3.22 -5.52
N LEU A 296 8.09 -4.49 -5.20
CA LEU A 296 8.95 -4.88 -4.10
C LEU A 296 10.29 -5.39 -4.62
N CYS A 297 11.37 -5.22 -3.84
CA CYS A 297 12.65 -5.87 -4.10
C CYS A 297 12.62 -7.34 -3.67
N ASP A 298 11.87 -7.66 -2.62
CA ASP A 298 11.76 -8.98 -2.03
C ASP A 298 10.46 -9.13 -1.22
N GLU A 299 10.16 -10.36 -0.79
CA GLU A 299 9.03 -10.71 0.08
C GLU A 299 9.49 -10.85 1.54
N THR A 300 10.52 -10.10 1.96
CA THR A 300 10.97 -10.14 3.36
C THR A 300 9.93 -9.50 4.27
N ALA A 301 9.96 -9.88 5.55
CA ALA A 301 9.09 -9.30 6.56
C ALA A 301 9.20 -7.75 6.63
N ASP A 302 10.36 -7.16 6.35
CA ASP A 302 10.54 -5.70 6.37
C ASP A 302 9.90 -5.01 5.16
N SER A 303 10.08 -5.55 3.95
CA SER A 303 9.40 -5.08 2.74
C SER A 303 7.88 -5.17 2.87
N LEU A 304 7.38 -6.30 3.40
CA LEU A 304 5.96 -6.53 3.63
C LEU A 304 5.37 -5.60 4.71
N ARG A 305 6.08 -5.40 5.83
CA ARG A 305 5.68 -4.44 6.86
C ARG A 305 5.66 -3.01 6.32
N TRP A 306 6.62 -2.64 5.49
CA TRP A 306 6.66 -1.32 4.87
C TRP A 306 5.47 -1.10 3.94
N VAL A 307 5.18 -2.04 3.04
CA VAL A 307 4.10 -1.87 2.06
C VAL A 307 2.72 -1.82 2.74
N PHE A 308 2.50 -2.62 3.79
CA PHE A 308 1.26 -2.54 4.58
C PHE A 308 1.11 -1.22 5.32
N LYS A 309 2.20 -0.66 5.86
CA LYS A 309 2.17 0.67 6.48
C LYS A 309 1.89 1.77 5.44
N ALA A 310 2.54 1.71 4.27
CA ALA A 310 2.33 2.64 3.17
C ALA A 310 0.88 2.60 2.65
N PHE A 311 0.33 1.39 2.47
CA PHE A 311 -1.07 1.20 2.10
C PHE A 311 -2.01 1.80 3.14
N ARG A 312 -1.81 1.50 4.43
CA ARG A 312 -2.65 2.04 5.51
C ARG A 312 -2.59 3.57 5.59
N GLU A 313 -1.42 4.16 5.35
CA GLU A 313 -1.26 5.61 5.27
C GLU A 313 -2.03 6.19 4.07
N ALA A 314 -1.90 5.59 2.89
CA ALA A 314 -2.64 5.99 1.70
C ALA A 314 -4.16 5.98 1.93
N MET A 315 -4.63 4.99 2.70
CA MET A 315 -6.04 4.80 3.07
C MET A 315 -6.48 5.57 4.32
N CYS A 316 -5.69 6.53 4.79
CA CYS A 316 -6.01 7.37 5.95
C CYS A 316 -6.31 6.56 7.23
N GLY A 317 -5.67 5.39 7.38
CA GLY A 317 -5.83 4.53 8.55
C GLY A 317 -7.11 3.69 8.59
N LYS A 318 -7.97 3.71 7.55
CA LYS A 318 -9.14 2.82 7.49
C LYS A 318 -8.66 1.37 7.48
N MET A 319 -9.25 0.56 8.38
CA MET A 319 -8.93 -0.85 8.56
C MET A 319 -9.95 -1.72 7.81
N PRO A 320 -9.54 -2.87 7.26
CA PRO A 320 -10.46 -3.87 6.73
C PRO A 320 -11.04 -4.74 7.85
N ASP A 321 -12.17 -5.36 7.57
CA ASP A 321 -12.74 -6.41 8.42
C ASP A 321 -12.03 -7.75 8.15
N THR A 322 -11.75 -8.06 6.89
CA THR A 322 -11.13 -9.33 6.46
C THR A 322 -10.02 -9.13 5.45
N ILE A 323 -8.92 -9.87 5.63
CA ILE A 323 -7.74 -9.86 4.76
C ILE A 323 -7.46 -11.28 4.28
N TYR A 324 -7.31 -11.45 2.97
CA TYR A 324 -6.90 -12.70 2.33
C TYR A 324 -5.43 -12.65 1.89
N THR A 325 -4.66 -13.71 2.15
CA THR A 325 -3.27 -13.86 1.65
C THR A 325 -2.98 -15.30 1.23
N ASP A 326 -1.84 -15.56 0.59
CA ASP A 326 -1.45 -16.86 0.02
C ASP A 326 -0.95 -17.92 1.04
N GLY A 327 -0.78 -17.52 2.31
CA GLY A 327 -0.35 -18.38 3.41
C GLY A 327 1.14 -18.36 3.71
N ASP A 328 1.88 -17.43 3.10
CA ASP A 328 3.22 -17.10 3.52
C ASP A 328 3.26 -16.57 4.97
N LYS A 329 4.26 -17.01 5.74
CA LYS A 329 4.35 -16.72 7.17
C LYS A 329 4.77 -15.28 7.42
N GLU A 330 5.71 -14.77 6.64
CA GLU A 330 6.19 -13.40 6.71
C GLU A 330 5.06 -12.42 6.38
N ILE A 331 4.20 -12.77 5.40
CA ILE A 331 2.96 -12.02 5.12
C ILE A 331 2.01 -12.06 6.31
N ALA A 332 1.76 -13.24 6.90
CA ALA A 332 0.86 -13.38 8.04
C ALA A 332 1.32 -12.55 9.25
N ASP A 333 2.61 -12.62 9.61
CA ASP A 333 3.21 -11.88 10.71
C ASP A 333 3.13 -10.35 10.46
N ALA A 334 3.33 -9.91 9.21
CA ALA A 334 3.21 -8.51 8.82
C ALA A 334 1.74 -8.01 8.87
N VAL A 335 0.77 -8.85 8.49
CA VAL A 335 -0.67 -8.56 8.60
C VAL A 335 -1.06 -8.40 10.07
N GLU A 336 -0.67 -9.32 10.95
CA GLU A 336 -1.01 -9.27 12.38
C GLU A 336 -0.51 -7.97 13.04
N LEU A 337 0.69 -7.53 12.68
CA LEU A 337 1.28 -6.29 13.20
C LEU A 337 0.63 -5.02 12.62
N CYS A 338 0.33 -5.01 11.31
CA CYS A 338 -0.13 -3.81 10.62
C CYS A 338 -1.66 -3.62 10.67
N PHE A 339 -2.41 -4.71 10.82
CA PHE A 339 -3.87 -4.71 10.83
C PHE A 339 -4.45 -5.44 12.05
N PRO A 340 -4.13 -4.99 13.28
CA PRO A 340 -4.67 -5.62 14.49
C PRO A 340 -6.20 -5.52 14.49
N GLY A 341 -6.87 -6.64 14.76
CA GLY A 341 -8.34 -6.74 14.81
C GLY A 341 -9.01 -7.12 13.48
N SER A 342 -8.28 -7.11 12.36
CA SER A 342 -8.78 -7.66 11.09
C SER A 342 -8.71 -9.19 11.10
N SER A 343 -9.71 -9.84 10.52
CA SER A 343 -9.70 -11.30 10.35
C SER A 343 -8.75 -11.69 9.22
N HIS A 344 -7.69 -12.43 9.52
CA HIS A 344 -6.77 -12.95 8.52
C HIS A 344 -7.20 -14.35 8.05
N ARG A 345 -7.37 -14.51 6.73
CA ARG A 345 -7.77 -15.74 6.07
C ARG A 345 -6.82 -16.10 4.93
N LEU A 346 -6.80 -17.37 4.58
CA LEU A 346 -6.03 -17.88 3.45
C LEU A 346 -6.89 -17.84 2.18
N CYS A 347 -6.31 -17.35 1.09
CA CYS A 347 -6.97 -17.23 -0.19
C CYS A 347 -7.10 -18.61 -0.85
N ALA A 348 -8.34 -19.05 -1.06
CA ALA A 348 -8.65 -20.33 -1.70
C ALA A 348 -8.10 -20.44 -3.14
N TRP A 349 -7.99 -19.31 -3.86
CA TRP A 349 -7.39 -19.26 -5.19
C TRP A 349 -5.88 -19.52 -5.16
N HIS A 350 -5.12 -18.84 -4.29
CA HIS A 350 -3.70 -19.10 -4.12
C HIS A 350 -3.43 -20.53 -3.66
N LEU A 351 -4.26 -21.06 -2.77
CA LEU A 351 -4.19 -22.46 -2.37
C LEU A 351 -4.34 -23.41 -3.57
N TYR A 352 -5.32 -23.14 -4.43
CA TYR A 352 -5.56 -23.90 -5.65
C TYR A 352 -4.38 -23.81 -6.62
N GLN A 353 -3.85 -22.61 -6.88
CA GLN A 353 -2.68 -22.39 -7.72
C GLN A 353 -1.43 -23.11 -7.18
N ASN A 354 -1.20 -23.04 -5.87
CA ASN A 354 -0.09 -23.74 -5.22
C ASN A 354 -0.23 -25.25 -5.33
N ALA A 355 -1.44 -25.78 -5.16
CA ALA A 355 -1.70 -27.21 -5.36
C ALA A 355 -1.36 -27.66 -6.80
N LEU A 356 -1.77 -26.89 -7.82
CA LEU A 356 -1.46 -27.21 -9.20
C LEU A 356 0.06 -27.22 -9.46
N LYS A 357 0.82 -26.30 -8.86
CA LYS A 357 2.29 -26.29 -8.93
C LYS A 357 2.92 -27.50 -8.25
N HIS A 358 2.43 -27.87 -7.05
CA HIS A 358 2.97 -29.00 -6.28
C HIS A 358 2.58 -30.37 -6.84
N LEU A 359 1.38 -30.48 -7.40
CA LEU A 359 0.78 -31.75 -7.82
C LEU A 359 0.81 -31.94 -9.34
N GLY A 360 1.10 -30.89 -10.12
CA GLY A 360 1.00 -30.89 -11.58
C GLY A 360 1.84 -31.99 -12.26
N HIS A 361 3.03 -32.29 -11.76
CA HIS A 361 3.86 -33.36 -12.32
C HIS A 361 3.35 -34.77 -11.95
N ALA A 362 2.68 -34.92 -10.80
CA ALA A 362 2.11 -36.18 -10.33
C ALA A 362 0.75 -36.48 -10.98
N LEU A 363 0.04 -35.45 -11.47
CA LEU A 363 -1.35 -35.53 -11.91
C LEU A 363 -1.57 -35.13 -13.37
N SER A 364 -0.51 -34.91 -14.15
CA SER A 364 -0.57 -34.55 -15.58
C SER A 364 -1.33 -35.56 -16.46
N GLY A 365 -1.55 -36.80 -15.99
CA GLY A 365 -2.34 -37.82 -16.67
C GLY A 365 -3.84 -37.85 -16.31
N PHE A 366 -4.30 -37.02 -15.36
CA PHE A 366 -5.68 -37.01 -14.90
C PHE A 366 -6.41 -35.74 -15.35
N ALA A 367 -7.10 -35.82 -16.50
CA ALA A 367 -7.85 -34.68 -17.06
C ALA A 367 -8.89 -34.11 -16.09
N ASP A 368 -9.52 -34.96 -15.27
CA ASP A 368 -10.60 -34.56 -14.36
C ASP A 368 -10.11 -33.94 -13.03
N PHE A 369 -8.81 -34.08 -12.69
CA PHE A 369 -8.32 -33.68 -11.36
C PHE A 369 -8.57 -32.20 -11.09
N ASP A 370 -8.28 -31.37 -12.08
CA ASP A 370 -8.42 -29.93 -11.96
C ASP A 370 -9.85 -29.53 -11.58
N GLU A 371 -10.83 -30.08 -12.29
CA GLU A 371 -12.24 -29.77 -12.05
C GLU A 371 -12.73 -30.33 -10.71
N ASP A 372 -12.34 -31.55 -10.35
CA ASP A 372 -12.72 -32.17 -9.08
C ASP A 372 -12.11 -31.43 -7.87
N PHE A 373 -10.85 -31.01 -7.99
CA PHE A 373 -10.16 -30.24 -6.96
C PHE A 373 -10.77 -28.84 -6.82
N ARG A 374 -11.06 -28.17 -7.94
CA ARG A 374 -11.77 -26.88 -7.96
C ARG A 374 -13.15 -26.99 -7.31
N LYS A 375 -13.92 -28.05 -7.58
CA LYS A 375 -15.20 -28.32 -6.90
C LYS A 375 -15.03 -28.48 -5.39
N CYS A 376 -14.03 -29.21 -4.93
CA CYS A 376 -13.77 -29.39 -3.51
C CYS A 376 -13.43 -28.07 -2.79
N ILE A 377 -12.62 -27.21 -3.41
CA ILE A 377 -12.21 -25.92 -2.81
C ILE A 377 -13.35 -24.88 -2.86
N PHE A 378 -14.08 -24.81 -3.97
CA PHE A 378 -14.98 -23.68 -4.24
C PHE A 378 -16.48 -24.00 -4.14
N ASP A 379 -16.92 -25.26 -4.18
CA ASP A 379 -18.36 -25.58 -4.29
C ASP A 379 -18.98 -26.12 -2.99
N SER A 380 -18.19 -26.35 -1.93
CA SER A 380 -18.68 -26.92 -0.66
C SER A 380 -18.75 -25.89 0.47
N ASP A 381 -19.98 -25.49 0.83
CA ASP A 381 -20.25 -24.58 1.96
C ASP A 381 -20.80 -25.34 3.20
N ILE A 382 -21.10 -26.63 3.02
CA ILE A 382 -21.50 -27.56 4.09
C ILE A 382 -20.30 -28.40 4.48
N GLU A 383 -19.97 -28.42 5.78
CA GLU A 383 -18.84 -29.17 6.33
C GLU A 383 -18.88 -30.66 5.98
N ALA A 384 -20.04 -31.32 6.13
CA ALA A 384 -20.20 -32.74 5.82
C ALA A 384 -19.91 -33.02 4.33
N ASP A 385 -20.42 -32.18 3.43
CA ASP A 385 -20.21 -32.34 1.98
C ASP A 385 -18.76 -32.05 1.60
N PHE A 386 -18.15 -31.03 2.21
CA PHE A 386 -16.73 -30.73 2.03
C PHE A 386 -15.85 -31.91 2.44
N LEU A 387 -16.06 -32.48 3.64
CA LEU A 387 -15.28 -33.62 4.13
C LEU A 387 -15.44 -34.84 3.23
N LYS A 388 -16.68 -35.12 2.80
CA LYS A 388 -16.99 -36.21 1.88
C LYS A 388 -16.32 -36.00 0.51
N GLY A 389 -16.47 -34.81 -0.08
CA GLY A 389 -15.87 -34.45 -1.37
C GLY A 389 -14.34 -34.51 -1.32
N TRP A 390 -13.73 -33.94 -0.28
CA TRP A 390 -12.29 -33.95 -0.07
C TRP A 390 -11.74 -35.37 0.05
N SER A 391 -12.35 -36.21 0.89
CA SER A 391 -11.92 -37.61 1.05
C SER A 391 -12.06 -38.42 -0.24
N ALA A 392 -13.16 -38.23 -0.99
CA ALA A 392 -13.38 -38.90 -2.27
C ALA A 392 -12.35 -38.48 -3.32
N MET A 393 -11.99 -37.19 -3.37
CA MET A 393 -10.95 -36.67 -4.26
C MET A 393 -9.58 -37.27 -3.91
N LEU A 394 -9.20 -37.29 -2.63
CA LEU A 394 -7.93 -37.89 -2.21
C LEU A 394 -7.85 -39.38 -2.54
N GLN A 395 -8.96 -40.11 -2.41
CA GLN A 395 -9.02 -41.53 -2.75
C GLN A 395 -8.94 -41.75 -4.27
N LYS A 396 -9.69 -40.98 -5.07
CA LYS A 396 -9.75 -41.09 -6.53
C LYS A 396 -8.36 -40.95 -7.17
N TYR A 397 -7.53 -40.06 -6.64
CA TYR A 397 -6.21 -39.75 -7.19
C TYR A 397 -5.04 -40.35 -6.40
N GLY A 398 -5.30 -41.19 -5.38
CA GLY A 398 -4.25 -41.81 -4.58
C GLY A 398 -3.41 -40.82 -3.76
N LEU A 399 -4.00 -39.68 -3.38
CA LEU A 399 -3.33 -38.56 -2.70
C LEU A 399 -3.46 -38.61 -1.18
N SER A 400 -4.00 -39.69 -0.62
CA SER A 400 -4.28 -39.81 0.83
C SER A 400 -3.03 -39.65 1.71
N GLU A 401 -1.87 -40.09 1.22
CA GLU A 401 -0.58 -40.00 1.90
C GLU A 401 0.22 -38.73 1.54
N ASN A 402 -0.37 -37.79 0.79
CA ASN A 402 0.31 -36.57 0.38
C ASN A 402 0.41 -35.61 1.58
N THR A 403 1.62 -35.44 2.10
CA THR A 403 1.89 -34.62 3.30
C THR A 403 1.52 -33.15 3.14
N TRP A 404 1.66 -32.59 1.92
CA TRP A 404 1.28 -31.20 1.64
C TRP A 404 -0.24 -31.01 1.72
N LEU A 405 -1.03 -31.92 1.13
CA LEU A 405 -2.49 -31.88 1.22
C LEU A 405 -2.99 -32.12 2.65
N GLN A 406 -2.32 -32.99 3.42
CA GLN A 406 -2.62 -33.19 4.83
C GLN A 406 -2.41 -31.90 5.64
N GLN A 407 -1.25 -31.24 5.49
CA GLN A 407 -0.97 -29.96 6.15
C GLN A 407 -1.98 -28.87 5.75
N ARG A 408 -2.32 -28.77 4.46
CA ARG A 408 -3.33 -27.81 4.00
C ARG A 408 -4.72 -28.10 4.55
N PHE A 409 -5.07 -29.36 4.75
CA PHE A 409 -6.34 -29.75 5.37
C PHE A 409 -6.38 -29.43 6.87
N GLU A 410 -5.25 -29.48 7.58
CA GLU A 410 -5.18 -29.02 8.99
C GLU A 410 -5.54 -27.53 9.10
N GLU A 411 -5.17 -26.73 8.11
CA GLU A 411 -5.44 -25.30 8.03
C GLU A 411 -6.82 -24.94 7.43
N ARG A 412 -7.70 -25.94 7.19
CA ARG A 412 -9.00 -25.76 6.51
C ARG A 412 -9.88 -24.67 7.09
N GLU A 413 -9.81 -24.43 8.40
CA GLU A 413 -10.58 -23.36 9.04
C GLU A 413 -10.23 -21.96 8.52
N LYS A 414 -9.00 -21.76 8.02
CA LYS A 414 -8.49 -20.49 7.50
C LYS A 414 -8.88 -20.23 6.04
N TRP A 415 -9.07 -21.26 5.22
CA TRP A 415 -9.35 -21.10 3.77
C TRP A 415 -10.70 -21.65 3.31
N ALA A 416 -11.20 -22.73 3.89
CA ALA A 416 -12.38 -23.41 3.38
C ALA A 416 -13.65 -22.66 3.75
N ALA A 417 -14.53 -22.44 2.76
CA ALA A 417 -15.79 -21.73 2.94
C ALA A 417 -16.70 -22.42 3.98
N ALA A 418 -16.67 -23.75 4.04
CA ALA A 418 -17.42 -24.55 5.00
C ALA A 418 -17.13 -24.19 6.48
N TYR A 419 -15.95 -23.65 6.78
CA TYR A 419 -15.53 -23.29 8.14
C TYR A 419 -15.48 -21.77 8.37
N GLY A 420 -15.65 -20.96 7.31
CA GLY A 420 -15.52 -19.51 7.38
C GLY A 420 -16.75 -18.74 7.87
N ARG A 421 -17.75 -19.43 8.42
CA ARG A 421 -19.14 -18.97 8.59
C ARG A 421 -19.34 -17.71 9.44
N THR A 422 -18.34 -17.28 10.19
CA THR A 422 -18.38 -16.08 11.05
C THR A 422 -17.60 -14.89 10.48
N THR A 423 -16.89 -15.07 9.36
CA THR A 423 -16.07 -14.01 8.77
C THR A 423 -16.72 -13.48 7.50
N PHE A 424 -16.97 -12.17 7.47
CA PHE A 424 -17.45 -11.51 6.26
C PHE A 424 -16.38 -11.56 5.16
N SER A 425 -16.75 -12.06 3.98
CA SER A 425 -15.83 -12.38 2.87
C SER A 425 -16.08 -11.59 1.59
N ALA A 426 -17.14 -10.76 1.56
CA ALA A 426 -17.47 -9.92 0.40
C ALA A 426 -17.61 -10.67 -0.95
N GLU A 427 -17.90 -11.98 -0.94
CA GLU A 427 -17.94 -12.82 -2.15
C GLU A 427 -16.61 -12.89 -2.92
N MET A 428 -15.50 -12.57 -2.25
CA MET A 428 -14.14 -12.60 -2.80
C MET A 428 -13.84 -13.96 -3.47
N LYS A 429 -14.28 -15.06 -2.85
CA LYS A 429 -14.20 -16.44 -3.37
C LYS A 429 -14.74 -16.59 -4.79
N ASN A 430 -15.89 -15.98 -5.08
CA ASN A 430 -16.54 -16.08 -6.38
C ASN A 430 -16.00 -15.05 -7.37
N ALA A 431 -15.65 -13.85 -6.90
CA ALA A 431 -15.00 -12.85 -7.76
C ALA A 431 -13.73 -13.40 -8.40
N TRP A 432 -12.81 -13.99 -7.61
CA TRP A 432 -11.58 -14.60 -8.15
C TRP A 432 -11.83 -15.79 -9.07
N ARG A 433 -12.92 -16.54 -8.86
CA ARG A 433 -13.24 -17.71 -9.68
C ARG A 433 -13.65 -17.33 -11.11
N PHE A 434 -14.25 -16.16 -11.28
CA PHE A 434 -14.80 -15.73 -12.57
C PHE A 434 -14.02 -14.57 -13.20
N ASP A 435 -13.04 -14.01 -12.49
CA ASP A 435 -12.21 -12.92 -12.97
C ASP A 435 -10.94 -13.47 -13.64
N ASN A 436 -10.52 -12.81 -14.73
CA ASN A 436 -9.36 -13.18 -15.54
C ASN A 436 -8.13 -12.32 -15.19
N LEU A 437 -8.09 -11.64 -14.04
CA LEU A 437 -7.02 -10.71 -13.67
C LEU A 437 -5.64 -11.30 -13.87
N THR A 438 -5.47 -12.59 -13.61
CA THR A 438 -4.20 -13.27 -13.86
C THR A 438 -3.80 -13.37 -15.32
N GLU A 439 -4.75 -13.66 -16.20
CA GLU A 439 -4.52 -13.72 -17.65
C GLU A 439 -4.30 -12.31 -18.23
N GLU A 440 -5.06 -11.33 -17.76
CA GLU A 440 -4.91 -9.94 -18.18
C GLU A 440 -3.59 -9.34 -17.72
N LEU A 441 -3.21 -9.53 -16.46
CA LEU A 441 -1.89 -9.10 -15.97
C LEU A 441 -0.77 -9.75 -16.79
N GLY A 442 -0.90 -11.03 -17.14
CA GLY A 442 0.04 -11.69 -18.07
C GLY A 442 0.08 -11.05 -19.46
N THR A 443 -1.08 -10.69 -20.02
CA THR A 443 -1.18 -10.07 -21.35
C THR A 443 -0.62 -8.64 -21.37
N TYR A 444 -0.96 -7.84 -20.37
CA TYR A 444 -0.59 -6.43 -20.30
C TYR A 444 0.84 -6.22 -19.80
N LEU A 445 1.34 -7.08 -18.91
CA LEU A 445 2.61 -6.86 -18.19
C LEU A 445 3.72 -7.84 -18.63
N ASN A 446 3.53 -8.55 -19.73
CA ASN A 446 4.45 -9.58 -20.22
C ASN A 446 5.88 -9.03 -20.42
N CYS A 447 6.81 -9.49 -19.57
CA CYS A 447 8.27 -9.29 -19.59
C CYS A 447 8.78 -7.95 -20.17
N GLU A 448 8.21 -6.83 -19.73
CA GLU A 448 8.75 -5.51 -20.07
C GLU A 448 9.96 -5.17 -19.18
N LYS A 449 11.04 -4.68 -19.80
CA LYS A 449 12.31 -4.40 -19.10
C LYS A 449 12.38 -2.96 -18.57
N ASP A 450 11.62 -2.03 -19.14
CA ASP A 450 11.55 -0.64 -18.67
C ASP A 450 10.32 -0.43 -17.76
N ILE A 451 10.60 -0.05 -16.50
CA ILE A 451 9.59 0.20 -15.47
C ILE A 451 8.53 1.24 -15.87
N LEU A 452 8.87 2.23 -16.70
CA LEU A 452 7.91 3.23 -17.15
C LEU A 452 6.99 2.69 -18.25
N ILE A 453 7.48 1.78 -19.10
CA ILE A 453 6.62 1.09 -20.05
C ILE A 453 5.66 0.17 -19.28
N PHE A 454 6.17 -0.56 -18.29
CA PHE A 454 5.34 -1.34 -17.36
C PHE A 454 4.25 -0.47 -16.70
N LEU A 455 4.61 0.69 -16.13
CA LEU A 455 3.64 1.58 -15.49
C LEU A 455 2.61 2.13 -16.49
N GLY A 456 3.01 2.40 -17.73
CA GLY A 456 2.09 2.77 -18.79
C GLY A 456 1.14 1.65 -19.21
N GLN A 457 1.59 0.40 -19.22
CA GLN A 457 0.73 -0.78 -19.46
C GLN A 457 -0.21 -1.03 -18.28
N PHE A 458 0.28 -0.86 -17.06
CA PHE A 458 -0.51 -0.95 -15.83
C PHE A 458 -1.63 0.11 -15.81
N ASP A 459 -1.34 1.34 -16.21
CA ASP A 459 -2.35 2.40 -16.37
C ASP A 459 -3.43 2.02 -17.39
N ARG A 460 -3.05 1.38 -18.51
CA ARG A 460 -4.00 0.91 -19.53
C ARG A 460 -4.90 -0.20 -19.00
N LEU A 461 -4.34 -1.15 -18.25
CA LEU A 461 -5.11 -2.19 -17.57
C LEU A 461 -6.13 -1.58 -16.60
N LEU A 462 -5.71 -0.63 -15.77
CA LEU A 462 -6.63 0.09 -14.86
C LEU A 462 -7.74 0.81 -15.62
N ALA A 463 -7.41 1.46 -16.73
CA ALA A 463 -8.39 2.15 -17.55
C ALA A 463 -9.41 1.19 -18.16
N ALA A 464 -8.98 0.03 -18.65
CA ALA A 464 -9.86 -1.01 -19.17
C ALA A 464 -10.85 -1.51 -18.10
N ARG A 465 -10.35 -1.88 -16.90
CA ARG A 465 -11.20 -2.31 -15.77
C ARG A 465 -12.20 -1.25 -15.32
N ARG A 466 -11.78 0.02 -15.29
CA ARG A 466 -12.67 1.13 -14.96
C ARG A 466 -13.74 1.35 -16.02
N ASN A 467 -13.41 1.12 -17.29
CA ASN A 467 -14.40 1.18 -18.37
C ASN A 467 -15.43 0.06 -18.25
N GLU A 468 -15.02 -1.16 -17.88
CA GLU A 468 -15.96 -2.26 -17.62
C GLU A 468 -16.88 -1.99 -16.42
N GLU A 469 -16.36 -1.40 -15.34
CA GLU A 469 -17.18 -0.93 -14.20
C GLU A 469 -18.19 0.13 -14.63
N LEU A 470 -17.75 1.04 -15.51
CA LEU A 470 -18.59 2.10 -16.05
C LEU A 470 -19.71 1.53 -16.90
N GLU A 471 -19.41 0.61 -17.83
CA GLU A 471 -20.40 -0.07 -18.67
C GLU A 471 -21.44 -0.82 -17.82
N ALA A 472 -21.00 -1.52 -16.77
CA ALA A 472 -21.90 -2.17 -15.83
C ALA A 472 -22.83 -1.18 -15.11
N SER A 473 -22.30 -0.01 -14.72
CA SER A 473 -23.06 1.06 -14.06
C SER A 473 -24.09 1.73 -14.99
N VAL A 474 -23.72 1.94 -16.26
CA VAL A 474 -24.62 2.46 -17.29
C VAL A 474 -25.76 1.47 -17.55
N LYS A 475 -25.44 0.20 -17.79
CA LYS A 475 -26.43 -0.86 -18.01
C LYS A 475 -27.40 -1.00 -16.84
N MET A 476 -26.89 -0.93 -15.62
CA MET A 476 -27.69 -0.89 -14.41
C MET A 476 -28.68 0.27 -14.43
N THR A 477 -28.23 1.49 -14.78
CA THR A 477 -29.09 2.69 -14.77
C THR A 477 -30.18 2.63 -15.84
N GLN A 478 -29.87 2.07 -17.00
CA GLN A 478 -30.80 2.00 -18.14
C GLN A 478 -31.89 0.94 -17.97
N SER A 479 -31.65 -0.13 -17.21
CA SER A 479 -32.58 -1.25 -17.11
C SER A 479 -32.58 -1.95 -15.75
N LEU A 480 -33.75 -2.46 -15.36
CA LEU A 480 -33.87 -3.36 -14.22
C LEU A 480 -33.70 -4.80 -14.68
N PRO A 481 -33.02 -5.67 -13.90
CA PRO A 481 -33.01 -7.10 -14.20
C PRO A 481 -34.44 -7.65 -14.13
N TYR A 482 -34.73 -8.63 -14.98
CA TYR A 482 -36.03 -9.30 -14.95
C TYR A 482 -36.23 -9.97 -13.59
N ALA A 483 -37.31 -9.60 -12.91
CA ALA A 483 -37.77 -10.22 -11.68
C ALA A 483 -39.19 -10.76 -11.92
N PRO A 484 -39.49 -12.00 -11.48
CA PRO A 484 -40.86 -12.49 -11.44
C PRO A 484 -41.80 -11.51 -10.72
N PRO A 485 -43.12 -11.54 -10.98
CA PRO A 485 -44.09 -10.59 -10.41
C PRO A 485 -44.39 -10.88 -8.93
N ILE A 486 -43.34 -10.92 -8.12
CA ILE A 486 -43.31 -11.21 -6.70
C ILE A 486 -42.67 -10.00 -6.04
N ALA A 487 -43.39 -9.38 -5.09
CA ALA A 487 -43.09 -8.04 -4.58
C ALA A 487 -41.65 -7.90 -4.07
N ILE A 488 -41.18 -8.86 -3.28
CA ILE A 488 -39.83 -8.86 -2.71
C ILE A 488 -38.73 -9.09 -3.76
N LEU A 489 -38.98 -9.89 -4.82
CA LEU A 489 -38.02 -10.04 -5.92
C LEU A 489 -37.92 -8.76 -6.75
N GLN A 490 -39.05 -8.10 -7.00
CA GLN A 490 -39.06 -6.80 -7.65
C GLN A 490 -38.37 -5.72 -6.79
N HIS A 491 -38.51 -5.81 -5.47
CA HIS A 491 -37.77 -4.95 -4.55
C HIS A 491 -36.26 -5.21 -4.62
N ALA A 492 -35.83 -6.48 -4.56
CA ALA A 492 -34.43 -6.86 -4.70
C ALA A 492 -33.81 -6.35 -6.02
N ALA A 493 -34.52 -6.47 -7.14
CA ALA A 493 -34.08 -5.97 -8.45
C ALA A 493 -33.90 -4.44 -8.48
N ARG A 494 -34.67 -3.70 -7.69
CA ARG A 494 -34.54 -2.24 -7.54
C ARG A 494 -33.45 -1.81 -6.57
N VAL A 495 -33.11 -2.65 -5.60
CA VAL A 495 -32.11 -2.34 -4.57
C VAL A 495 -30.71 -2.71 -5.02
N TYR A 496 -30.54 -3.92 -5.56
CA TYR A 496 -29.24 -4.49 -5.89
C TYR A 496 -28.81 -4.18 -7.33
N THR A 497 -27.50 -4.21 -7.56
CA THR A 497 -26.96 -4.21 -8.92
C THR A 497 -27.37 -5.49 -9.66
N PRO A 498 -27.36 -5.52 -11.01
CA PRO A 498 -27.72 -6.72 -11.76
C PRO A 498 -26.88 -7.95 -11.39
N ALA A 499 -25.59 -7.77 -11.13
CA ALA A 499 -24.69 -8.85 -10.73
C ALA A 499 -25.06 -9.43 -9.36
N VAL A 500 -25.27 -8.56 -8.37
CA VAL A 500 -25.72 -8.96 -7.03
C VAL A 500 -27.10 -9.61 -7.08
N PHE A 501 -28.03 -9.07 -7.87
CA PHE A 501 -29.37 -9.65 -8.03
C PHE A 501 -29.31 -11.07 -8.62
N LYS A 502 -28.43 -11.31 -9.60
CA LYS A 502 -28.19 -12.66 -10.12
C LYS A 502 -27.70 -13.61 -9.03
N MET A 503 -26.81 -13.16 -8.15
CA MET A 503 -26.33 -13.96 -7.02
C MET A 503 -27.40 -14.19 -5.96
N PHE A 504 -28.27 -13.21 -5.73
CA PHE A 504 -29.43 -13.33 -4.85
C PHE A 504 -30.41 -14.40 -5.37
N MET A 505 -30.59 -14.48 -6.69
CA MET A 505 -31.47 -15.44 -7.37
C MET A 505 -30.86 -16.84 -7.58
N ALA A 506 -29.58 -17.05 -7.26
CA ALA A 506 -28.93 -18.34 -7.48
C ALA A 506 -29.60 -19.44 -6.62
N GLU A 507 -29.82 -20.61 -7.22
CA GLU A 507 -30.41 -21.79 -6.57
C GLU A 507 -29.41 -22.50 -5.67
N HIS A 508 -29.91 -23.13 -4.60
CA HIS A 508 -29.09 -23.79 -3.59
C HIS A 508 -29.77 -25.08 -3.11
N HIS A 509 -28.98 -25.93 -2.45
CA HIS A 509 -29.40 -27.19 -1.85
C HIS A 509 -30.39 -27.01 -0.69
N GLU A 510 -30.79 -28.10 -0.04
CA GLU A 510 -31.65 -28.01 1.15
C GLU A 510 -30.87 -27.46 2.36
N HIS A 511 -31.44 -26.47 3.04
CA HIS A 511 -30.84 -25.88 4.23
C HIS A 511 -31.91 -25.58 5.28
N LEU A 512 -31.52 -25.65 6.56
CA LEU A 512 -32.36 -25.22 7.66
C LEU A 512 -32.46 -23.69 7.70
N VAL A 513 -33.69 -23.18 7.67
CA VAL A 513 -34.01 -21.74 7.73
C VAL A 513 -34.85 -21.48 8.98
N THR A 514 -34.49 -20.43 9.72
CA THR A 514 -35.31 -19.90 10.81
C THR A 514 -35.80 -18.51 10.42
N VAL A 515 -37.12 -18.34 10.41
CA VAL A 515 -37.80 -17.09 10.07
C VAL A 515 -38.68 -16.68 11.25
N ASN A 516 -38.42 -15.50 11.80
CA ASN A 516 -39.34 -14.80 12.69
C ASN A 516 -39.60 -13.41 12.14
N ILE A 517 -40.70 -13.26 11.41
CA ILE A 517 -41.09 -12.01 10.77
C ILE A 517 -41.34 -10.89 11.79
N THR A 518 -41.93 -11.22 12.94
CA THR A 518 -42.27 -10.22 13.98
C THR A 518 -41.05 -9.61 14.65
N GLN A 519 -39.94 -10.34 14.70
CA GLN A 519 -38.68 -9.89 15.27
C GLN A 519 -37.64 -9.57 14.18
N GLU A 520 -38.03 -9.61 12.90
CA GLU A 520 -37.14 -9.47 11.74
C GLU A 520 -35.92 -10.40 11.77
N ILE A 521 -36.05 -11.60 12.34
CA ILE A 521 -34.96 -12.58 12.41
C ILE A 521 -35.06 -13.52 11.20
N LEU A 522 -34.13 -13.37 10.27
CA LEU A 522 -33.93 -14.24 9.11
C LEU A 522 -32.52 -14.85 9.21
N THR A 523 -32.45 -16.14 9.51
CA THR A 523 -31.16 -16.86 9.60
C THR A 523 -31.23 -18.17 8.84
N CYS A 524 -30.12 -18.55 8.22
CA CYS A 524 -30.01 -19.80 7.48
C CYS A 524 -28.70 -20.49 7.78
N SER A 525 -28.75 -21.80 7.91
CA SER A 525 -27.57 -22.66 8.10
C SER A 525 -26.54 -22.60 6.96
N CYS A 526 -26.87 -22.01 5.80
CA CYS A 526 -25.88 -21.76 4.75
C CYS A 526 -24.97 -20.56 5.04
N HIS A 527 -25.33 -19.70 6.01
CA HIS A 527 -24.57 -18.51 6.41
C HIS A 527 -24.21 -17.52 5.31
N LYS A 528 -24.94 -17.54 4.18
CA LYS A 528 -24.63 -16.66 3.04
C LYS A 528 -24.73 -15.18 3.42
N PHE A 529 -25.66 -14.79 4.28
CA PHE A 529 -25.76 -13.39 4.68
C PHE A 529 -24.54 -12.95 5.52
N GLU A 530 -24.07 -13.81 6.41
CA GLU A 530 -22.91 -13.58 7.27
C GLU A 530 -21.61 -13.54 6.45
N LEU A 531 -21.49 -14.41 5.44
CA LEU A 531 -20.33 -14.52 4.58
C LEU A 531 -20.30 -13.45 3.47
N ALA A 532 -21.44 -13.18 2.85
CA ALA A 532 -21.54 -12.38 1.63
C ALA A 532 -22.26 -11.05 1.85
N GLY A 533 -23.07 -10.92 2.90
CA GLY A 533 -23.93 -9.75 3.10
C GLY A 533 -25.15 -9.72 2.17
N ILE A 534 -25.49 -10.87 1.58
CA ILE A 534 -26.60 -11.04 0.64
C ILE A 534 -27.44 -12.22 1.15
N LEU A 535 -28.75 -12.02 1.31
CA LEU A 535 -29.65 -13.10 1.70
C LEU A 535 -29.59 -14.26 0.69
N CYS A 536 -29.66 -15.48 1.20
CA CYS A 536 -29.69 -16.68 0.35
C CYS A 536 -31.07 -16.96 -0.24
N GLY A 537 -31.06 -17.73 -1.33
CA GLY A 537 -32.27 -18.29 -1.92
C GLY A 537 -33.11 -19.11 -0.92
N HIS A 538 -32.49 -19.74 0.09
CA HIS A 538 -33.23 -20.48 1.13
C HIS A 538 -34.15 -19.58 1.94
N ILE A 539 -33.62 -18.48 2.48
CA ILE A 539 -34.42 -17.49 3.23
C ILE A 539 -35.48 -16.93 2.31
N MET A 540 -35.09 -16.60 1.08
CA MET A 540 -35.96 -16.02 0.08
C MET A 540 -37.18 -16.93 -0.19
N ASN A 541 -36.99 -18.23 -0.39
CA ASN A 541 -38.06 -19.20 -0.60
C ASN A 541 -39.03 -19.29 0.58
N CYS A 542 -38.57 -19.06 1.81
CA CYS A 542 -39.42 -19.07 3.00
C CYS A 542 -40.23 -17.77 3.16
N ILE A 543 -39.70 -16.61 2.74
CA ILE A 543 -40.34 -15.29 2.95
C ILE A 543 -41.06 -14.73 1.71
N LEU A 544 -40.93 -15.41 0.57
CA LEU A 544 -41.44 -15.05 -0.76
C LEU A 544 -42.85 -14.47 -0.77
N HIS A 545 -43.75 -15.06 0.02
CA HIS A 545 -45.16 -14.72 0.06
C HIS A 545 -45.55 -13.88 1.29
N ASP A 546 -44.70 -13.84 2.31
CA ASP A 546 -45.00 -13.18 3.58
C ASP A 546 -44.44 -11.75 3.64
N LEU A 547 -43.34 -11.49 2.91
CA LEU A 547 -42.68 -10.19 2.87
C LEU A 547 -42.78 -9.56 1.49
N ARG A 548 -43.06 -8.24 1.48
CA ARG A 548 -43.05 -7.42 0.26
C ARG A 548 -41.71 -6.73 0.01
N TYR A 549 -40.92 -6.56 1.07
CA TYR A 549 -39.65 -5.85 1.06
C TYR A 549 -38.61 -6.65 1.84
N ILE A 550 -37.35 -6.49 1.47
CA ILE A 550 -36.22 -7.03 2.24
C ILE A 550 -36.04 -6.06 3.43
N PRO A 551 -36.03 -6.55 4.68
CA PRO A 551 -35.78 -5.68 5.83
C PRO A 551 -34.43 -4.96 5.68
N GLU A 552 -34.36 -3.69 6.07
CA GLU A 552 -33.19 -2.84 5.82
C GLU A 552 -31.91 -3.40 6.46
N ILE A 553 -32.03 -4.07 7.61
CA ILE A 553 -30.91 -4.74 8.29
C ILE A 553 -30.23 -5.83 7.44
N TYR A 554 -30.91 -6.36 6.43
CA TYR A 554 -30.38 -7.36 5.49
C TYR A 554 -29.95 -6.77 4.14
N ILE A 555 -29.88 -5.44 4.03
CA ILE A 555 -29.40 -4.75 2.83
C ILE A 555 -28.09 -4.05 3.17
N LEU A 556 -26.96 -4.68 2.84
CA LEU A 556 -25.67 -4.00 2.96
C LEU A 556 -25.50 -2.96 1.87
N LYS A 557 -25.19 -1.71 2.27
CA LYS A 557 -25.01 -0.57 1.36
C LYS A 557 -24.06 -0.87 0.20
N ARG A 558 -22.98 -1.62 0.47
CA ARG A 558 -21.96 -1.99 -0.52
C ARG A 558 -22.50 -2.74 -1.74
N TRP A 559 -23.65 -3.40 -1.63
CA TRP A 559 -24.25 -4.18 -2.72
C TRP A 559 -25.37 -3.47 -3.45
N THR A 560 -25.76 -2.29 -2.96
CA THR A 560 -26.86 -1.54 -3.53
C THR A 560 -26.43 -0.79 -4.80
N ARG A 561 -27.41 -0.48 -5.66
CA ARG A 561 -27.21 0.42 -6.80
C ARG A 561 -26.71 1.81 -6.40
N GLY A 562 -26.97 2.20 -5.15
CA GLY A 562 -26.52 3.45 -4.54
C GLY A 562 -25.13 3.38 -3.91
N ALA A 563 -24.43 2.23 -3.94
CA ALA A 563 -23.10 2.10 -3.34
C ALA A 563 -22.08 3.09 -3.91
N GLY A 564 -22.25 3.51 -5.17
CA GLY A 564 -21.47 4.59 -5.79
C GLY A 564 -21.82 5.98 -5.27
N SER A 565 -23.06 6.25 -4.84
CA SER A 565 -23.57 7.57 -4.46
C SER A 565 -23.40 7.88 -2.97
N ILE A 566 -22.97 9.11 -2.63
CA ILE A 566 -22.90 9.63 -1.25
C ILE A 566 -24.19 10.40 -0.90
N SER A 567 -25.36 10.02 -1.44
CA SER A 567 -26.62 10.69 -1.09
C SER A 567 -27.17 10.33 0.30
N SER A 568 -26.51 9.43 1.04
CA SER A 568 -26.94 9.05 2.39
C SER A 568 -25.76 8.70 3.29
N ILE A 569 -25.12 9.76 3.82
CA ILE A 569 -24.75 9.80 5.24
C ILE A 569 -26.03 10.24 5.96
N SER A 570 -26.95 9.29 6.18
CA SER A 570 -28.11 9.53 7.04
C SER A 570 -27.61 9.57 8.48
N GLN A 571 -27.62 10.79 9.05
CA GLN A 571 -27.97 11.07 10.45
C GLN A 571 -27.74 9.93 11.45
N ALA A 572 -26.48 9.69 11.80
CA ALA A 572 -26.12 9.17 13.11
C ALA A 572 -25.22 10.22 13.76
N SER A 573 -25.85 11.10 14.56
CA SER A 573 -25.25 12.00 15.56
C SER A 573 -23.82 12.47 15.27
N ALA A 574 -23.64 13.34 14.28
CA ALA A 574 -22.46 14.22 14.25
C ALA A 574 -22.90 15.57 14.83
N SER A 575 -22.30 15.93 15.97
CA SER A 575 -22.38 17.28 16.52
C SER A 575 -21.98 18.32 15.47
N VAL A 576 -22.55 19.51 15.56
CA VAL A 576 -22.45 20.64 14.62
C VAL A 576 -21.00 21.13 14.36
N GLU A 577 -19.99 20.51 14.96
CA GLU A 577 -18.57 20.86 14.80
C GLU A 577 -17.86 20.15 13.62
N ASP A 578 -18.47 19.15 12.97
CA ASP A 578 -17.81 18.29 11.95
C ASP A 578 -17.81 18.82 10.49
N LEU A 579 -17.97 20.14 10.27
CA LEU A 579 -18.01 20.73 8.92
C LEU A 579 -16.63 20.98 8.27
N LYS A 580 -15.53 20.44 8.83
CA LYS A 580 -14.18 20.53 8.22
C LYS A 580 -13.76 19.20 7.59
N PHE A 581 -14.35 18.85 6.45
CA PHE A 581 -13.83 17.74 5.63
C PHE A 581 -12.38 18.01 5.18
N SER A 582 -11.52 16.99 5.27
CA SER A 582 -10.16 17.03 4.70
C SER A 582 -10.22 17.24 3.19
N LEU A 583 -9.17 17.84 2.60
CA LEU A 583 -9.08 18.09 1.16
C LEU A 583 -9.36 16.84 0.31
N PRO A 584 -8.81 15.65 0.64
CA PRO A 584 -9.09 14.42 -0.12
C PRO A 584 -10.55 13.97 -0.04
N LYS A 585 -11.20 14.11 1.12
CA LYS A 585 -12.62 13.76 1.27
C LYS A 585 -13.50 14.66 0.40
N ARG A 586 -13.22 15.97 0.38
CA ARG A 586 -13.97 16.93 -0.46
C ARG A 586 -13.77 16.67 -1.95
N TYR A 587 -12.54 16.42 -2.37
CA TYR A 587 -12.21 16.12 -3.76
C TYR A 587 -12.90 14.83 -4.24
N ASN A 588 -12.78 13.74 -3.48
CA ASN A 588 -13.35 12.45 -3.88
C ASN A 588 -14.89 12.48 -3.96
N CYS A 589 -15.56 13.25 -3.10
CA CYS A 589 -17.00 13.46 -3.18
C CYS A 589 -17.37 14.19 -4.48
N LEU A 590 -16.71 15.33 -4.76
CA LEU A 590 -16.98 16.13 -5.94
C LEU A 590 -16.68 15.35 -7.24
N ALA A 591 -15.54 14.68 -7.32
CA ALA A 591 -15.12 13.95 -8.52
C ALA A 591 -16.16 12.91 -8.94
N HIS A 592 -16.67 12.11 -7.99
CA HIS A 592 -17.68 11.12 -8.28
C HIS A 592 -18.98 11.74 -8.80
N ASP A 593 -19.49 12.76 -8.12
CA ASP A 593 -20.79 13.36 -8.46
C ASP A 593 -20.73 14.07 -9.83
N PHE A 594 -19.61 14.72 -10.15
CA PHE A 594 -19.40 15.30 -11.47
C PHE A 594 -19.24 14.24 -12.56
N ILE A 595 -18.59 13.10 -12.27
CA ILE A 595 -18.53 11.98 -13.21
C ILE A 595 -19.94 11.45 -13.51
N GLN A 596 -20.77 11.20 -12.49
CA GLN A 596 -22.15 10.74 -12.69
C GLN A 596 -23.00 11.75 -13.46
N LEU A 597 -22.87 13.04 -13.15
CA LEU A 597 -23.54 14.11 -13.88
C LEU A 597 -23.09 14.14 -15.35
N SER A 598 -21.79 14.04 -15.61
CA SER A 598 -21.24 14.01 -16.97
C SER A 598 -21.74 12.82 -17.77
N LEU A 599 -21.81 11.63 -17.15
CA LEU A 599 -22.35 10.43 -17.79
C LEU A 599 -23.81 10.60 -18.16
N ARG A 600 -24.64 11.06 -17.23
CA ARG A 600 -26.06 11.29 -17.48
C ARG A 600 -26.31 12.39 -18.52
N ALA A 601 -25.50 13.45 -18.47
CA ALA A 601 -25.61 14.54 -19.43
C ALA A 601 -25.13 14.15 -20.83
N ALA A 602 -24.26 13.15 -20.98
CA ALA A 602 -23.79 12.70 -22.29
C ALA A 602 -24.82 11.86 -23.07
N GLU A 603 -25.89 11.39 -22.42
CA GLU A 603 -26.92 10.56 -23.05
C GLU A 603 -27.88 11.35 -23.96
N ASP A 604 -27.91 12.68 -23.83
CA ASP A 604 -28.86 13.55 -24.51
C ASP A 604 -28.26 14.95 -24.77
N GLU A 605 -28.52 15.52 -25.95
CA GLU A 605 -27.92 16.79 -26.37
C GLU A 605 -28.39 17.97 -25.52
N ASP A 606 -29.66 17.98 -25.09
CA ASP A 606 -30.20 19.05 -24.23
C ASP A 606 -29.64 18.94 -22.81
N MET A 607 -29.48 17.72 -22.28
CA MET A 607 -28.82 17.50 -20.99
C MET A 607 -27.33 17.87 -21.01
N HIS A 608 -26.62 17.56 -22.10
CA HIS A 608 -25.23 17.96 -22.31
C HIS A 608 -25.10 19.48 -22.27
N ASN A 609 -25.93 20.18 -23.05
CA ASN A 609 -25.93 21.64 -23.10
C ASN A 609 -26.31 22.27 -21.76
N CYS A 610 -27.26 21.67 -21.03
CA CYS A 610 -27.64 22.09 -19.68
C CYS A 610 -26.46 21.95 -18.69
N ALA A 611 -25.77 20.80 -18.69
CA ALA A 611 -24.62 20.56 -17.83
C ALA A 611 -23.46 21.52 -18.17
N MET A 612 -23.19 21.75 -19.45
CA MET A 612 -22.15 22.68 -19.90
C MET A 612 -22.44 24.13 -19.50
N LYS A 613 -23.70 24.57 -19.57
CA LYS A 613 -24.11 25.90 -19.11
C LYS A 613 -23.87 26.08 -17.61
N HIS A 614 -24.28 25.10 -16.79
CA HIS A 614 -24.13 25.19 -15.33
C HIS A 614 -22.67 24.98 -14.89
N LYS A 615 -21.87 24.21 -15.64
CA LYS A 615 -20.43 24.09 -15.43
C LYS A 615 -19.75 25.46 -15.41
N LEU A 616 -20.05 26.30 -16.40
CA LEU A 616 -19.44 27.64 -16.51
C LEU A 616 -19.81 28.52 -15.31
N ALA A 617 -21.10 28.57 -14.96
CA ALA A 617 -21.59 29.34 -13.82
C ALA A 617 -20.92 28.90 -12.50
N MET A 618 -20.74 27.59 -12.33
CA MET A 618 -20.06 27.04 -11.16
C MET A 618 -18.57 27.43 -11.12
N TYR A 619 -17.86 27.40 -12.26
CA TYR A 619 -16.48 27.87 -12.35
C TYR A 619 -16.35 29.34 -11.95
N GLU A 620 -17.26 30.20 -12.44
CA GLU A 620 -17.29 31.63 -12.10
C GLU A 620 -17.52 31.86 -10.61
N GLU A 621 -18.43 31.10 -9.99
CA GLU A 621 -18.69 31.16 -8.55
C GLU A 621 -17.47 30.71 -7.74
N MET A 622 -16.81 29.62 -8.14
CA MET A 622 -15.58 29.14 -7.51
C MET A 622 -14.45 30.18 -7.60
N GLU A 623 -14.26 30.80 -8.75
CA GLU A 623 -13.28 31.89 -8.91
C GLU A 623 -13.60 33.08 -8.01
N LYS A 624 -14.88 33.45 -7.86
CA LYS A 624 -15.30 34.53 -6.97
C LYS A 624 -14.93 34.23 -5.52
N ILE A 625 -15.17 33.00 -5.05
CA ILE A 625 -14.77 32.54 -3.71
C ILE A 625 -13.25 32.63 -3.52
N VAL A 626 -12.46 32.25 -4.55
CA VAL A 626 -10.99 32.35 -4.50
C VAL A 626 -10.55 33.82 -4.42
N LYS A 627 -11.14 34.71 -5.21
CA LYS A 627 -10.88 36.17 -5.23
C LYS A 627 -11.24 36.82 -3.90
N GLU A 628 -12.36 36.45 -3.28
CA GLU A 628 -12.79 36.95 -1.96
C GLU A 628 -11.83 36.49 -0.84
N LYS A 629 -11.40 35.22 -0.87
CA LYS A 629 -10.41 34.71 0.10
C LYS A 629 -9.02 35.33 -0.07
N THR A 630 -8.58 35.59 -1.30
CA THR A 630 -7.29 36.28 -1.55
C THR A 630 -7.34 37.78 -1.25
N SER A 631 -8.50 38.42 -1.39
CA SER A 631 -8.72 39.82 -0.99
C SER A 631 -8.75 39.98 0.54
N SER A 632 -9.28 39.00 1.26
CA SER A 632 -9.31 38.96 2.73
C SER A 632 -7.91 38.79 3.35
N VAL A 633 -6.94 38.26 2.62
CA VAL A 633 -5.55 38.07 3.05
C VAL A 633 -4.67 39.30 2.78
N ARG A 634 -5.14 40.28 2.00
CA ARG A 634 -4.36 41.48 1.61
C ARG A 634 -4.52 42.70 2.54
N ILE A 635 -5.30 42.62 3.62
CA ILE A 635 -5.38 43.68 4.65
C ILE A 635 -4.84 43.18 5.99
N ILE A 636 -3.53 42.91 6.05
CA ILE A 636 -2.72 43.14 7.26
C ILE A 636 -1.40 43.76 6.75
N SER A 637 -1.49 45.03 6.34
CA SER A 637 -0.30 45.88 6.20
C SER A 637 -0.09 46.65 7.50
N SER A 638 1.14 46.55 7.99
CA SER A 638 1.72 47.17 9.17
C SER A 638 1.20 48.58 9.52
N GLY A 639 0.52 48.69 10.65
CA GLY A 639 0.31 49.96 11.35
C GLY A 639 1.48 50.22 12.29
N SER A 640 2.43 51.04 11.82
CA SER A 640 3.51 51.65 12.61
C SER A 640 2.96 52.39 13.83
N MET A 641 3.53 52.11 15.00
CA MET A 641 3.43 52.96 16.19
C MET A 641 4.18 54.26 15.96
N PHE A 642 3.49 55.41 15.96
CA PHE A 642 3.96 56.66 16.58
C PHE A 642 2.77 57.62 16.76
N GLY A 643 2.66 58.18 17.96
CA GLY A 643 1.46 58.85 18.47
C GLY A 643 1.24 60.30 18.03
N GLY A 644 0.09 60.84 18.44
CA GLY A 644 -0.24 62.27 18.33
C GLY A 644 -1.72 62.61 18.52
N SER A 645 -2.13 62.76 19.78
CA SER A 645 -3.10 63.73 20.35
C SER A 645 -4.18 64.42 19.48
N GLN A 646 -5.40 64.50 20.07
CA GLN A 646 -6.53 65.46 19.86
C GLN A 646 -7.37 65.26 18.57
N ALA A 647 -8.70 65.41 18.53
CA ALA A 647 -9.72 65.89 19.46
C ALA A 647 -11.12 65.35 19.06
N ARG A 648 -12.09 65.59 19.95
CA ARG A 648 -13.54 65.30 19.91
C ARG A 648 -14.27 65.81 18.65
N ASN A 649 -15.32 65.08 18.24
CA ASN A 649 -16.72 65.51 17.96
C ASN A 649 -17.37 64.53 16.98
N SER A 650 -18.31 63.69 17.42
CA SER A 650 -19.78 63.89 17.43
C SER A 650 -20.47 63.56 16.09
N ALA A 651 -21.38 62.58 16.18
CA ALA A 651 -22.74 62.59 15.62
C ALA A 651 -22.98 62.28 14.11
N ILE A 652 -23.83 61.26 13.90
CA ILE A 652 -24.95 61.16 12.92
C ILE A 652 -24.52 61.11 11.43
N GLY A 653 -25.00 60.26 10.53
CA GLY A 653 -26.10 59.31 10.42
C GLY A 653 -26.27 58.97 8.91
N GLU A 654 -27.01 57.91 8.60
CA GLU A 654 -27.72 57.63 7.33
C GLU A 654 -26.93 57.70 5.99
N PHE A 655 -26.63 56.56 5.36
CA PHE A 655 -27.47 55.81 4.41
C PHE A 655 -26.78 54.51 3.99
#